data_AF-A0A8H4VT73-F1
#
_entry.id   AF-A0A8H4VT73-F1
#
_cell.length_a   1.000
_cell.length_b   1.000
_cell.length_c   1.000
_cell.angle_alpha   90.00
_cell.angle_beta   90.00
_cell.angle_gamma   90.00
#
_symmetry.space_group_name_H-M   'P 1'
#
loop_
_entity.id
_entity.type
_entity.pdbx_description
1 polymer ?
#
loop_
_entity_poly.entity_id
_entity_poly.type
_entity_poly.pdbx_seq_one_letter_code
_entity_poly.pdbx_strand_id
1 'polypeptide(L)'
;MLKLQSFVVLSVLAAPALCQTAVSLLIDFPGYQSSGTLNLRSTLQAVSAKKGSPFMFGSTYDTYDSNASFMSNVFSTFFNHVVAENGCKWDATEPSRGTSDLTECKAVQSFASSHGASFRGHNTFWHAQTPSWLPGGISASDLVNNVIPQHVQQEIQGMGSSVSSWDVVNEVVGDGVSNGMSALQCVQNKKAWPTQTSDNSNTALVTDLSFIHSAFSTALKYAGSNTRLAINDYNTGAQDAKTACVFAVLADINANAGVPYNRLAVGFQSHVSSTGFASKAALVANFAKLANLGAAALITELDISIPSSSSGNERLQAAIWGDYLDACLYASNCHEFINWDSRDDMSWLGTSNAGTLFDSNGNPKPAAYEVAARLKRYAAGEPMLCATALGTSQCKASAPAGGSSTGGSSPSTSSAPPTSTGGATAAHYGQCGGQGWTGPTVPIIDGVLGGVPGTPPLSLKDASTSTAATTPGKLRVVENSGICETTPGVYQASGYGDLTSTESIWFWFFASRKNPDTAPLALWFNGGPGSSSMIGLFQEHGPCRITNDSSSVTLNPFSWNNEANVLYIDQPVGVGFSHGDLKVGTSQQAASDIWTFMQIFLSDSRFTKYQKNNLAIWTESYGGHYGPTFAAYFLSQNAAIASGKITGIPLNLKVLGVGDGLTDPLTQYPGYITYAASNPYHALVSTSVISKANSSWTSSSGCKAQITACNNGGSNSVCSKAQSFCNNNILSPLAGNFDVYYVPTRNPDPYPPDLTNYLSSIASKAGAETTWQETNENVYSNFAATGDWMRNSRPDLETVINAGVRTIVYDGDADYILNFNGVEAMVDALNTQFTSLYKQQAFQTYTVAGQRTGQFKNAGLFSYIRIFGAGHEVPAYKFGSLAYGQAASQMFNQIMANQSLSST
;
A
#
# COMPACT_ATOMS: atom_id res chain seq x y z
N MET A 1 28.54 10.94 61.54
CA MET A 1 28.18 9.55 61.94
C MET A 1 26.67 9.51 62.08
N LEU A 2 25.96 9.08 61.03
CA LEU A 2 25.49 7.69 60.85
C LEU A 2 24.65 7.16 62.03
N LYS A 3 23.35 6.99 61.78
CA LYS A 3 22.55 5.90 62.36
C LYS A 3 21.92 5.14 61.20
N LEU A 4 22.40 3.93 60.96
CA LEU A 4 21.76 2.93 60.11
C LEU A 4 21.06 1.94 61.04
N GLN A 5 19.76 1.72 60.85
CA GLN A 5 19.12 0.44 61.17
C GLN A 5 18.05 0.18 60.11
N SER A 6 18.33 -0.77 59.23
CA SER A 6 17.36 -1.30 58.27
C SER A 6 16.48 -2.32 58.97
N PHE A 7 15.16 -2.22 58.82
CA PHE A 7 14.26 -3.35 58.97
C PHE A 7 13.25 -3.36 57.83
N VAL A 8 12.96 -4.56 57.33
CA VAL A 8 12.32 -4.81 56.04
C VAL A 8 10.81 -4.57 56.14
N VAL A 9 10.29 -3.68 55.28
CA VAL A 9 8.85 -3.62 54.98
C VAL A 9 8.56 -4.56 53.83
N LEU A 10 7.62 -5.48 54.04
CA LEU A 10 7.17 -6.44 53.03
C LEU A 10 6.28 -5.74 51.98
N SER A 11 6.90 -5.02 51.05
CA SER A 11 6.19 -4.46 49.90
C SER A 11 5.81 -5.58 48.93
N VAL A 12 4.54 -5.98 48.93
CA VAL A 12 3.95 -6.80 47.87
C VAL A 12 4.06 -6.02 46.56
N LEU A 13 5.05 -6.37 45.75
CA LEU A 13 5.14 -5.92 44.36
C LEU A 13 4.04 -6.62 43.57
N ALA A 14 2.85 -6.01 43.57
CA ALA A 14 1.91 -6.18 42.47
C ALA A 14 2.59 -5.64 41.21
N ALA A 15 3.29 -6.53 40.48
CA ALA A 15 3.76 -6.21 39.15
C ALA A 15 2.54 -5.75 38.34
N PRO A 16 2.60 -4.60 37.63
CA PRO A 16 1.54 -4.24 36.72
C PRO A 16 1.50 -5.33 35.65
N ALA A 17 0.44 -6.13 35.65
CA ALA A 17 0.18 -7.07 34.58
C ALA A 17 0.14 -6.27 33.29
N LEU A 18 1.16 -6.44 32.44
CA LEU A 18 1.19 -5.87 31.11
C LEU A 18 -0.07 -6.35 30.40
N CYS A 19 -1.00 -5.43 30.16
CA CYS A 19 -2.17 -5.70 29.36
C CYS A 19 -1.70 -5.98 27.94
N GLN A 20 -1.46 -7.26 27.63
CA GLN A 20 -1.22 -7.72 26.26
C GLN A 20 -2.38 -7.22 25.42
N THR A 21 -2.08 -6.44 24.38
CA THR A 21 -3.09 -5.91 23.47
C THR A 21 -3.83 -7.08 22.82
N ALA A 22 -5.09 -7.28 23.22
CA ALA A 22 -5.88 -8.40 22.74
C ALA A 22 -6.01 -8.34 21.21
N VAL A 23 -5.46 -9.34 20.54
CA VAL A 23 -5.63 -9.49 19.09
C VAL A 23 -7.07 -9.95 18.82
N SER A 24 -7.78 -9.25 17.94
CA SER A 24 -9.14 -9.63 17.53
C SER A 24 -9.09 -10.75 16.50
N LEU A 25 -9.81 -11.83 16.76
CA LEU A 25 -9.88 -13.03 15.91
C LEU A 25 -11.34 -13.27 15.48
N LEU A 26 -11.58 -13.98 14.38
CA LEU A 26 -12.94 -14.39 13.99
C LEU A 26 -13.58 -15.29 15.05
N ILE A 27 -12.79 -16.11 15.74
CA ILE A 27 -13.25 -17.03 16.79
C ILE A 27 -13.83 -16.34 18.03
N ASP A 28 -13.70 -15.01 18.13
CA ASP A 28 -14.35 -14.20 19.18
C ASP A 28 -15.82 -13.89 18.85
N PHE A 29 -16.27 -14.13 17.62
CA PHE A 29 -17.57 -13.69 17.12
C PHE A 29 -18.60 -14.84 17.03
N PRO A 30 -19.88 -14.57 17.36
CA PRO A 30 -20.96 -15.54 17.19
C PRO A 30 -21.03 -16.07 15.75
N GLY A 31 -21.15 -17.39 15.60
CA GLY A 31 -21.21 -18.07 14.31
C GLY A 31 -19.89 -18.71 13.84
N TYR A 32 -18.78 -18.44 14.53
CA TYR A 32 -17.53 -19.19 14.40
C TYR A 32 -17.34 -20.11 15.62
N GLN A 33 -16.67 -21.24 15.39
CA GLN A 33 -16.40 -22.24 16.42
C GLN A 33 -15.06 -21.92 17.09
N SER A 34 -15.02 -21.89 18.42
CA SER A 34 -13.83 -21.60 19.22
C SER A 34 -13.45 -22.72 20.21
N SER A 35 -14.19 -23.83 20.19
CA SER A 35 -13.92 -25.03 21.00
C SER A 35 -14.53 -26.28 20.35
N GLY A 36 -14.08 -27.47 20.76
CA GLY A 36 -14.58 -28.76 20.27
C GLY A 36 -13.98 -29.22 18.93
N THR A 37 -14.40 -30.38 18.45
CA THR A 37 -13.84 -31.01 17.23
C THR A 37 -14.14 -30.19 15.97
N LEU A 38 -13.13 -30.01 15.11
CA LEU A 38 -13.25 -29.34 13.81
C LEU A 38 -13.37 -30.37 12.68
N ASN A 39 -14.22 -30.07 11.69
CA ASN A 39 -14.23 -30.77 10.40
C ASN A 39 -14.35 -29.73 9.28
N LEU A 40 -13.35 -29.73 8.40
CA LEU A 40 -13.19 -28.77 7.32
C LEU A 40 -13.41 -29.38 5.93
N ARG A 41 -13.65 -30.69 5.80
CA ARG A 41 -13.73 -31.35 4.48
C ARG A 41 -14.77 -30.71 3.55
N SER A 42 -15.96 -30.39 4.05
CA SER A 42 -17.00 -29.67 3.29
C SER A 42 -16.66 -28.19 3.08
N THR A 43 -16.01 -27.55 4.05
CA THR A 43 -15.52 -26.16 3.92
C THR A 43 -14.47 -26.04 2.84
N LEU A 44 -13.50 -26.96 2.77
CA LEU A 44 -12.44 -26.99 1.75
C LEU A 44 -12.99 -27.29 0.34
N GLN A 45 -14.05 -28.09 0.24
CA GLN A 45 -14.80 -28.25 -1.01
C GLN A 45 -15.45 -26.92 -1.45
N ALA A 46 -16.07 -26.19 -0.52
CA ALA A 46 -16.66 -24.88 -0.82
C ALA A 46 -15.61 -23.80 -1.14
N VAL A 47 -14.47 -23.78 -0.45
CA VAL A 47 -13.31 -22.93 -0.78
C VAL A 47 -12.81 -23.24 -2.20
N SER A 48 -12.65 -24.51 -2.55
CA SER A 48 -12.22 -24.94 -3.89
C SER A 48 -13.21 -24.50 -4.97
N ALA A 49 -14.52 -24.68 -4.72
CA ALA A 49 -15.57 -24.20 -5.63
C ALA A 49 -15.52 -22.68 -5.81
N LYS A 50 -15.24 -21.92 -4.73
CA LYS A 50 -15.10 -20.46 -4.77
C LYS A 50 -13.82 -19.99 -5.48
N LYS A 51 -12.69 -20.69 -5.33
CA LYS A 51 -11.44 -20.40 -6.08
C LYS A 51 -11.53 -20.77 -7.58
N GLY A 52 -12.47 -21.63 -7.95
CA GLY A 52 -12.56 -22.19 -9.32
C GLY A 52 -11.55 -23.30 -9.60
N SER A 53 -10.81 -23.75 -8.58
CA SER A 53 -9.80 -24.81 -8.65
C SER A 53 -9.60 -25.45 -7.27
N PRO A 54 -9.04 -26.67 -7.17
CA PRO A 54 -8.76 -27.30 -5.88
C PRO A 54 -7.90 -26.41 -4.97
N PHE A 55 -8.39 -26.12 -3.77
CA PHE A 55 -7.57 -25.53 -2.71
C PHE A 55 -7.05 -26.66 -1.81
N MET A 56 -5.72 -26.73 -1.72
CA MET A 56 -4.99 -27.83 -1.10
C MET A 56 -4.43 -27.35 0.23
N PHE A 57 -5.15 -27.65 1.31
CA PHE A 57 -4.81 -27.30 2.68
C PHE A 57 -4.35 -28.56 3.42
N GLY A 58 -3.08 -28.59 3.83
CA GLY A 58 -2.41 -29.84 4.20
C GLY A 58 -1.41 -29.76 5.33
N SER A 59 -0.78 -30.91 5.58
CA SER A 59 0.30 -31.05 6.57
C SER A 59 1.27 -32.18 6.20
N THR A 60 2.42 -32.21 6.87
CA THR A 60 3.37 -33.34 6.85
C THR A 60 2.75 -34.64 7.37
N TYR A 61 3.26 -35.79 6.89
CA TYR A 61 3.07 -37.12 7.46
C TYR A 61 4.27 -38.01 7.12
N ASP A 62 4.88 -38.62 8.14
CA ASP A 62 5.87 -39.69 8.02
C ASP A 62 5.27 -41.04 8.46
N THR A 63 5.77 -42.14 7.90
CA THR A 63 5.11 -43.46 8.08
C THR A 63 5.28 -44.08 9.47
N TYR A 64 6.21 -43.55 10.26
CA TYR A 64 6.53 -43.95 11.62
C TYR A 64 5.95 -43.00 12.70
N ASP A 65 4.95 -42.18 12.35
CA ASP A 65 4.22 -41.32 13.28
C ASP A 65 3.74 -42.07 14.54
N SER A 66 4.10 -41.56 15.70
CA SER A 66 3.85 -42.18 17.01
C SER A 66 2.36 -42.28 17.37
N ASN A 67 1.49 -41.54 16.67
CA ASN A 67 0.04 -41.53 16.85
C ASN A 67 -0.68 -41.56 15.49
N ALA A 68 -0.50 -42.65 14.75
CA ALA A 68 -1.23 -42.94 13.51
C ALA A 68 -2.77 -42.79 13.61
N SER A 69 -3.35 -42.96 14.82
CA SER A 69 -4.78 -42.75 15.05
C SER A 69 -5.21 -41.28 14.96
N PHE A 70 -4.39 -40.37 15.49
CA PHE A 70 -4.56 -38.94 15.31
C PHE A 70 -4.38 -38.55 13.84
N MET A 71 -3.33 -39.05 13.18
CA MET A 71 -3.07 -38.74 11.77
C MET A 71 -4.23 -39.16 10.87
N SER A 72 -4.71 -40.40 10.98
CA SER A 72 -5.86 -40.85 10.19
C SER A 72 -7.11 -39.98 10.44
N ASN A 73 -7.35 -39.56 11.68
CA ASN A 73 -8.48 -38.68 12.00
C ASN A 73 -8.32 -37.25 11.44
N VAL A 74 -7.16 -36.61 11.62
CA VAL A 74 -6.96 -35.21 11.20
C VAL A 74 -6.91 -35.08 9.67
N PHE A 75 -6.42 -36.10 8.93
CA PHE A 75 -6.55 -36.14 7.47
C PHE A 75 -7.94 -36.56 6.97
N SER A 76 -8.72 -37.31 7.77
CA SER A 76 -10.14 -37.58 7.48
C SER A 76 -11.03 -36.34 7.66
N THR A 77 -10.66 -35.40 8.52
CA THR A 77 -11.57 -34.34 9.00
C THR A 77 -11.09 -32.91 8.72
N PHE A 78 -9.79 -32.63 8.80
CA PHE A 78 -9.26 -31.26 8.84
C PHE A 78 -8.45 -30.90 7.57
N PHE A 79 -7.54 -31.76 7.16
CA PHE A 79 -6.69 -31.56 5.96
C PHE A 79 -7.27 -32.25 4.72
N ASN A 80 -6.89 -31.76 3.52
CA ASN A 80 -7.16 -32.40 2.23
C ASN A 80 -5.91 -32.52 1.33
N HIS A 81 -4.72 -32.28 1.87
CA HIS A 81 -3.45 -32.38 1.15
C HIS A 81 -2.35 -32.92 2.07
N VAL A 82 -1.42 -33.72 1.56
CA VAL A 82 -0.33 -34.35 2.32
C VAL A 82 1.01 -34.10 1.63
N VAL A 83 2.05 -33.84 2.42
CA VAL A 83 3.46 -33.88 2.00
C VAL A 83 4.20 -34.91 2.86
N ALA A 84 5.17 -35.62 2.27
CA ALA A 84 6.08 -36.48 3.05
C ALA A 84 7.14 -35.60 3.72
N GLU A 85 7.43 -35.82 5.01
CA GLU A 85 8.43 -35.02 5.71
C GLU A 85 9.84 -35.49 5.36
N ASN A 86 10.11 -36.80 5.45
CA ASN A 86 11.43 -37.38 5.20
C ASN A 86 11.43 -38.47 4.12
N GLY A 87 10.39 -39.31 4.08
CA GLY A 87 10.32 -40.48 3.19
C GLY A 87 10.28 -40.22 1.68
N CYS A 88 10.35 -38.95 1.23
CA CYS A 88 10.42 -38.56 -0.18
C CYS A 88 11.60 -37.61 -0.51
N LYS A 89 12.63 -37.58 0.35
CA LYS A 89 13.90 -36.89 0.09
C LYS A 89 14.91 -37.85 -0.53
N TRP A 90 15.92 -37.31 -1.22
CA TRP A 90 16.90 -38.07 -2.02
C TRP A 90 17.57 -39.23 -1.26
N ASP A 91 17.90 -39.06 0.03
CA ASP A 91 18.55 -40.13 0.80
C ASP A 91 17.67 -41.36 1.00
N ALA A 92 16.36 -41.16 1.17
CA ALA A 92 15.35 -42.21 1.23
C ALA A 92 14.98 -42.74 -0.17
N THR A 93 14.88 -41.89 -1.19
CA THR A 93 14.37 -42.26 -2.51
C THR A 93 15.43 -42.79 -3.49
N GLU A 94 16.72 -42.64 -3.19
CA GLU A 94 17.85 -43.27 -3.90
C GLU A 94 19.01 -43.63 -2.95
N PRO A 95 18.80 -44.57 -2.00
CA PRO A 95 19.79 -44.93 -0.97
C PRO A 95 21.05 -45.59 -1.56
N SER A 96 21.01 -46.01 -2.83
CA SER A 96 22.17 -46.49 -3.60
C SER A 96 22.08 -46.00 -5.04
N ARG A 97 23.18 -45.44 -5.57
CA ARG A 97 23.24 -44.80 -6.89
C ARG A 97 22.54 -45.61 -7.99
N GLY A 98 21.61 -44.96 -8.68
CA GLY A 98 20.77 -45.47 -9.75
C GLY A 98 19.64 -46.42 -9.34
N THR A 99 19.52 -46.74 -8.05
CA THR A 99 18.54 -47.66 -7.48
C THR A 99 17.53 -46.89 -6.65
N SER A 100 16.41 -46.53 -7.26
CA SER A 100 15.33 -45.81 -6.57
C SER A 100 14.53 -46.73 -5.64
N ASP A 101 14.26 -46.24 -4.42
CA ASP A 101 13.37 -46.86 -3.45
C ASP A 101 12.27 -45.87 -3.03
N LEU A 102 11.13 -45.93 -3.72
CA LEU A 102 9.99 -45.05 -3.44
C LEU A 102 9.04 -45.65 -2.38
N THR A 103 9.46 -46.65 -1.61
CA THR A 103 8.56 -47.39 -0.71
C THR A 103 7.89 -46.46 0.31
N GLU A 104 8.65 -45.56 0.94
CA GLU A 104 8.09 -44.65 1.95
C GLU A 104 7.27 -43.52 1.32
N CYS A 105 7.80 -42.83 0.30
CA CYS A 105 7.04 -41.80 -0.42
C CYS A 105 5.71 -42.32 -0.98
N LYS A 106 5.67 -43.57 -1.49
CA LYS A 106 4.43 -44.22 -1.93
C LYS A 106 3.50 -44.61 -0.79
N ALA A 107 4.02 -44.95 0.39
CA ALA A 107 3.18 -45.17 1.57
C ALA A 107 2.49 -43.87 1.99
N VAL A 108 3.19 -42.72 1.98
CA VAL A 108 2.58 -41.40 2.22
C VAL A 108 1.57 -41.02 1.13
N GLN A 109 1.89 -41.21 -0.15
CA GLN A 109 0.93 -40.98 -1.26
C GLN A 109 -0.30 -41.90 -1.17
N SER A 110 -0.13 -43.15 -0.73
CA SER A 110 -1.23 -44.10 -0.52
C SER A 110 -2.09 -43.70 0.69
N PHE A 111 -1.48 -43.18 1.75
CA PHE A 111 -2.17 -42.59 2.88
C PHE A 111 -2.98 -41.35 2.47
N ALA A 112 -2.40 -40.44 1.68
CA ALA A 112 -3.13 -39.30 1.11
C ALA A 112 -4.36 -39.79 0.32
N SER A 113 -4.16 -40.76 -0.56
CA SER A 113 -5.21 -41.34 -1.40
C SER A 113 -6.34 -42.00 -0.58
N SER A 114 -6.01 -42.73 0.49
CA SER A 114 -7.02 -43.39 1.33
C SER A 114 -7.86 -42.43 2.18
N HIS A 115 -7.35 -41.21 2.42
CA HIS A 115 -8.06 -40.11 3.08
C HIS A 115 -8.64 -39.09 2.09
N GLY A 116 -8.65 -39.41 0.79
CA GLY A 116 -9.15 -38.54 -0.28
C GLY A 116 -8.45 -37.18 -0.32
N ALA A 117 -7.14 -37.15 -0.08
CA ALA A 117 -6.28 -35.98 -0.10
C ALA A 117 -5.34 -36.02 -1.32
N SER A 118 -4.93 -34.85 -1.82
CA SER A 118 -3.86 -34.73 -2.83
C SER A 118 -2.47 -34.90 -2.19
N PHE A 119 -1.45 -35.16 -2.99
CA PHE A 119 -0.07 -35.37 -2.51
C PHE A 119 0.94 -34.43 -3.19
N ARG A 120 1.81 -33.79 -2.39
CA ARG A 120 2.98 -33.00 -2.80
C ARG A 120 4.23 -33.84 -2.65
N GLY A 121 5.10 -33.83 -3.66
CA GLY A 121 6.43 -34.44 -3.57
C GLY A 121 7.46 -33.46 -2.98
N HIS A 122 8.15 -33.88 -1.92
CA HIS A 122 9.15 -33.11 -1.20
C HIS A 122 10.32 -34.02 -0.78
N ASN A 123 11.50 -33.92 -1.37
CA ASN A 123 11.92 -33.02 -2.46
C ASN A 123 13.00 -33.68 -3.32
N THR A 124 13.09 -33.28 -4.61
CA THR A 124 13.94 -33.98 -5.61
C THR A 124 15.40 -33.52 -5.60
N PHE A 125 15.72 -32.46 -4.85
CA PHE A 125 17.08 -31.94 -4.72
C PHE A 125 17.20 -31.03 -3.49
N TRP A 126 17.91 -31.52 -2.47
CA TRP A 126 18.32 -30.71 -1.31
C TRP A 126 19.72 -31.10 -0.86
N HIS A 127 20.53 -30.09 -0.59
CA HIS A 127 21.95 -30.24 -0.25
C HIS A 127 22.18 -30.70 1.20
N ALA A 128 21.18 -30.61 2.08
CA ALA A 128 21.32 -30.95 3.50
C ALA A 128 20.98 -32.42 3.82
N GLN A 129 20.26 -33.12 2.94
CA GLN A 129 19.86 -34.52 3.13
C GLN A 129 20.03 -35.31 1.83
N THR A 130 21.27 -35.65 1.52
CA THR A 130 21.67 -36.46 0.36
C THR A 130 22.02 -37.89 0.78
N PRO A 131 21.83 -38.91 -0.08
CA PRO A 131 22.23 -40.28 0.24
C PRO A 131 23.74 -40.38 0.51
N SER A 132 24.17 -41.38 1.28
CA SER A 132 25.56 -41.52 1.78
C SER A 132 26.64 -41.68 0.70
N TRP A 133 26.25 -41.98 -0.55
CA TRP A 133 27.16 -42.00 -1.71
C TRP A 133 27.34 -40.60 -2.35
N LEU A 134 26.63 -39.58 -1.86
CA LEU A 134 26.79 -38.17 -2.17
C LEU A 134 27.37 -37.37 -0.99
N PRO A 135 28.20 -36.36 -1.25
CA PRO A 135 28.88 -36.09 -2.52
C PRO A 135 30.15 -36.95 -2.65
N GLY A 136 30.06 -38.05 -3.41
CA GLY A 136 31.21 -38.92 -3.71
C GLY A 136 32.13 -38.37 -4.80
N GLY A 137 32.99 -39.25 -5.35
CA GLY A 137 33.94 -38.94 -6.43
C GLY A 137 33.29 -38.74 -7.81
N ILE A 138 32.28 -37.87 -7.90
CA ILE A 138 31.46 -37.59 -9.08
C ILE A 138 31.94 -36.31 -9.75
N SER A 139 32.02 -36.31 -11.08
CA SER A 139 32.40 -35.10 -11.84
C SER A 139 31.20 -34.17 -12.04
N ALA A 140 31.44 -32.87 -12.25
CA ALA A 140 30.41 -31.88 -12.58
C ALA A 140 29.48 -32.34 -13.73
N SER A 141 30.09 -32.88 -14.80
CA SER A 141 29.37 -33.38 -15.97
C SER A 141 28.53 -34.62 -15.64
N ASP A 142 29.05 -35.56 -14.85
CA ASP A 142 28.31 -36.76 -14.43
C ASP A 142 27.14 -36.40 -13.50
N LEU A 143 27.33 -35.41 -12.62
CA LEU A 143 26.27 -34.89 -11.75
C LEU A 143 25.13 -34.27 -12.55
N VAL A 144 25.45 -33.33 -13.44
CA VAL A 144 24.47 -32.53 -14.20
C VAL A 144 23.79 -33.34 -15.30
N ASN A 145 24.53 -34.20 -16.02
CA ASN A 145 24.01 -34.89 -17.20
C ASN A 145 23.45 -36.29 -16.93
N ASN A 146 23.86 -36.96 -15.84
CA ASN A 146 23.43 -38.32 -15.53
C ASN A 146 22.71 -38.40 -14.18
N VAL A 147 23.37 -38.00 -13.08
CA VAL A 147 22.87 -38.25 -11.72
C VAL A 147 21.57 -37.50 -11.43
N ILE A 148 21.54 -36.17 -11.62
CA ILE A 148 20.32 -35.37 -11.38
C ILE A 148 19.18 -35.81 -12.32
N PRO A 149 19.37 -35.94 -13.65
CA PRO A 149 18.32 -36.43 -14.54
C PRO A 149 17.82 -37.83 -14.18
N GLN A 150 18.70 -38.76 -13.79
CA GLN A 150 18.30 -40.11 -13.44
C GLN A 150 17.46 -40.12 -12.17
N HIS A 151 17.91 -39.41 -11.12
CA HIS A 151 17.19 -39.31 -9.85
C HIS A 151 15.80 -38.69 -10.04
N VAL A 152 15.77 -37.45 -10.55
CA VAL A 152 14.53 -36.67 -10.74
C VAL A 152 13.57 -37.39 -11.70
N GLN A 153 14.07 -38.11 -12.70
CA GLN A 153 13.22 -38.99 -13.51
C GLN A 153 12.65 -40.14 -12.68
N GLN A 154 13.49 -40.95 -12.02
CA GLN A 154 13.05 -42.16 -11.32
C GLN A 154 12.00 -41.85 -10.26
N GLU A 155 12.20 -40.77 -9.50
CA GLU A 155 11.29 -40.31 -8.46
C GLU A 155 9.96 -39.77 -9.03
N ILE A 156 10.01 -38.73 -9.87
CA ILE A 156 8.80 -38.10 -10.41
C ILE A 156 7.99 -39.07 -11.27
N GLN A 157 8.65 -39.85 -12.14
CA GLN A 157 7.99 -40.86 -12.96
C GLN A 157 7.44 -42.01 -12.10
N GLY A 158 8.17 -42.41 -11.06
CA GLY A 158 7.80 -43.51 -10.18
C GLY A 158 6.65 -43.19 -9.23
N MET A 159 6.49 -41.92 -8.83
CA MET A 159 5.35 -41.40 -8.07
C MET A 159 4.13 -41.04 -8.94
N GLY A 160 4.33 -40.86 -10.24
CA GLY A 160 3.26 -40.72 -11.23
C GLY A 160 2.62 -39.33 -11.34
N SER A 161 1.66 -39.20 -12.25
CA SER A 161 1.07 -37.91 -12.66
C SER A 161 0.04 -37.32 -11.70
N SER A 162 -0.29 -38.01 -10.61
CA SER A 162 -1.24 -37.56 -9.57
C SER A 162 -0.63 -36.60 -8.54
N VAL A 163 0.70 -36.41 -8.55
CA VAL A 163 1.36 -35.44 -7.69
C VAL A 163 0.99 -34.01 -8.12
N SER A 164 0.44 -33.20 -7.21
CA SER A 164 -0.03 -31.85 -7.51
C SER A 164 1.11 -30.86 -7.74
N SER A 165 2.19 -31.05 -7.00
CA SER A 165 3.29 -30.10 -6.87
C SER A 165 4.57 -30.84 -6.44
N TRP A 166 5.71 -30.39 -6.96
CA TRP A 166 7.04 -30.88 -6.59
C TRP A 166 7.92 -29.74 -6.09
N ASP A 167 8.58 -29.97 -4.95
CA ASP A 167 9.81 -29.26 -4.60
C ASP A 167 10.95 -29.83 -5.45
N VAL A 168 11.19 -29.20 -6.60
CA VAL A 168 12.23 -29.66 -7.53
C VAL A 168 13.61 -29.32 -7.00
N VAL A 169 13.76 -28.15 -6.38
CA VAL A 169 14.97 -27.72 -5.69
C VAL A 169 14.61 -27.00 -4.39
N ASN A 170 15.21 -27.44 -3.29
CA ASN A 170 14.99 -26.96 -1.93
C ASN A 170 16.18 -26.10 -1.44
N GLU A 171 15.88 -24.93 -0.87
CA GLU A 171 16.77 -24.06 -0.11
C GLU A 171 18.09 -23.66 -0.81
N VAL A 172 18.00 -23.35 -2.10
CA VAL A 172 19.17 -23.13 -2.96
C VAL A 172 19.70 -21.70 -2.92
N VAL A 173 18.95 -20.75 -2.36
CA VAL A 173 19.37 -19.34 -2.22
C VAL A 173 20.01 -19.09 -0.87
N GLY A 174 21.15 -18.38 -0.85
CA GLY A 174 21.82 -18.02 0.41
C GLY A 174 21.08 -16.97 1.24
N ASP A 175 21.31 -16.98 2.56
CA ASP A 175 20.71 -15.99 3.47
C ASP A 175 21.50 -14.67 3.52
N GLY A 176 22.77 -14.68 3.09
CA GLY A 176 23.65 -13.50 3.04
C GLY A 176 23.59 -12.76 1.70
N VAL A 177 22.46 -12.82 0.99
CA VAL A 177 22.27 -12.19 -0.32
C VAL A 177 21.91 -10.71 -0.23
N SER A 178 22.13 -9.98 -1.32
CA SER A 178 21.82 -8.56 -1.44
C SER A 178 20.95 -8.29 -2.67
N ASN A 179 20.14 -7.23 -2.61
CA ASN A 179 19.33 -6.78 -3.75
C ASN A 179 20.20 -6.55 -5.00
N GLY A 180 19.70 -6.99 -6.17
CA GLY A 180 20.40 -6.85 -7.45
C GLY A 180 21.43 -7.93 -7.78
N MET A 181 21.59 -8.97 -6.94
CA MET A 181 22.36 -10.16 -7.30
C MET A 181 21.72 -10.92 -8.47
N SER A 182 22.55 -11.49 -9.35
CA SER A 182 22.08 -12.44 -10.38
C SER A 182 21.67 -13.77 -9.76
N ALA A 183 20.85 -14.56 -10.46
CA ALA A 183 20.46 -15.90 -10.02
C ALA A 183 21.66 -16.76 -9.59
N LEU A 184 22.77 -16.71 -10.34
CA LEU A 184 23.99 -17.45 -10.00
C LEU A 184 24.63 -16.95 -8.70
N GLN A 185 24.69 -15.64 -8.48
CA GLN A 185 25.22 -15.06 -7.24
C GLN A 185 24.34 -15.41 -6.03
N CYS A 186 23.01 -15.37 -6.20
CA CYS A 186 22.03 -15.76 -5.19
C CYS A 186 22.24 -17.20 -4.72
N VAL A 187 22.49 -18.12 -5.66
CA VAL A 187 22.72 -19.55 -5.38
C VAL A 187 24.11 -19.80 -4.78
N GLN A 188 25.17 -19.24 -5.38
CA GLN A 188 26.54 -19.36 -4.85
C GLN A 188 26.67 -18.80 -3.41
N ASN A 189 25.81 -17.84 -3.02
CA ASN A 189 25.77 -17.32 -1.65
C ASN A 189 25.37 -18.38 -0.60
N LYS A 190 24.61 -19.42 -0.99
CA LYS A 190 24.21 -20.52 -0.08
C LYS A 190 25.40 -21.30 0.45
N LYS A 191 26.55 -21.28 -0.25
CA LYS A 191 27.80 -21.92 0.18
C LYS A 191 27.64 -23.42 0.46
N ALA A 192 26.87 -24.07 -0.40
CA ALA A 192 26.51 -25.47 -0.30
C ALA A 192 26.77 -26.22 -1.61
N TRP A 193 26.80 -27.55 -1.50
CA TRP A 193 26.90 -28.46 -2.64
C TRP A 193 25.70 -28.26 -3.60
N PRO A 194 25.91 -28.23 -4.93
CA PRO A 194 27.16 -28.51 -5.66
C PRO A 194 28.01 -27.27 -5.97
N THR A 195 27.55 -26.07 -5.61
CA THR A 195 28.29 -24.82 -5.83
C THR A 195 29.47 -24.59 -4.88
N GLN A 196 29.61 -25.44 -3.87
CA GLN A 196 30.78 -25.57 -3.00
C GLN A 196 30.93 -27.04 -2.60
N THR A 197 32.15 -27.58 -2.55
CA THR A 197 32.40 -28.95 -2.07
C THR A 197 32.13 -29.09 -0.57
N SER A 198 31.66 -30.27 -0.15
CA SER A 198 31.43 -30.63 1.26
C SER A 198 32.71 -30.86 2.07
N ASP A 199 33.85 -31.01 1.40
CA ASP A 199 35.16 -31.28 2.00
C ASP A 199 35.83 -30.02 2.59
N ASN A 200 35.12 -28.87 2.56
CA ASN A 200 35.61 -27.54 2.94
C ASN A 200 36.80 -27.02 2.10
N SER A 201 37.11 -27.61 0.93
CA SER A 201 38.17 -27.12 0.04
C SER A 201 37.79 -25.84 -0.73
N ASN A 202 36.57 -25.32 -0.55
CA ASN A 202 36.02 -24.12 -1.19
C ASN A 202 36.04 -24.15 -2.72
N THR A 203 36.18 -25.32 -3.33
CA THR A 203 36.10 -25.48 -4.79
C THR A 203 34.66 -25.77 -5.17
N ALA A 204 34.12 -25.07 -6.16
CA ALA A 204 32.79 -25.39 -6.68
C ALA A 204 32.86 -26.66 -7.55
N LEU A 205 31.96 -27.62 -7.33
CA LEU A 205 31.84 -28.77 -8.24
C LEU A 205 31.12 -28.34 -9.53
N VAL A 206 30.04 -27.57 -9.39
CA VAL A 206 29.33 -26.94 -10.51
C VAL A 206 29.42 -25.42 -10.34
N THR A 207 29.92 -24.71 -11.36
CA THR A 207 30.21 -23.27 -11.31
C THR A 207 29.06 -22.38 -11.80
N ASP A 208 28.00 -22.98 -12.34
CA ASP A 208 26.83 -22.33 -12.93
C ASP A 208 25.52 -22.95 -12.39
N LEU A 209 24.38 -22.61 -13.01
CA LEU A 209 23.05 -23.10 -12.61
C LEU A 209 22.58 -24.35 -13.37
N SER A 210 23.46 -24.99 -14.14
CA SER A 210 23.10 -26.15 -14.98
C SER A 210 22.51 -27.32 -14.19
N PHE A 211 22.86 -27.48 -12.91
CA PHE A 211 22.25 -28.48 -12.02
C PHE A 211 20.77 -28.19 -11.72
N ILE A 212 20.39 -26.93 -11.53
CA ILE A 212 18.99 -26.49 -11.38
C ILE A 212 18.26 -26.67 -12.71
N HIS A 213 18.87 -26.24 -13.83
CA HIS A 213 18.26 -26.39 -15.16
C HIS A 213 18.01 -27.86 -15.52
N SER A 214 18.94 -28.74 -15.16
CA SER A 214 18.84 -30.18 -15.34
C SER A 214 17.69 -30.79 -14.52
N ALA A 215 17.57 -30.41 -13.23
CA ALA A 215 16.47 -30.84 -12.39
C ALA A 215 15.10 -30.37 -12.94
N PHE A 216 14.95 -29.08 -13.24
CA PHE A 216 13.69 -28.50 -13.70
C PHE A 216 13.25 -28.97 -15.11
N SER A 217 14.19 -29.12 -16.05
CA SER A 217 13.87 -29.66 -17.38
C SER A 217 13.52 -31.15 -17.35
N THR A 218 14.17 -31.93 -16.48
CA THR A 218 13.80 -33.34 -16.21
C THR A 218 12.42 -33.43 -15.55
N ALA A 219 12.16 -32.60 -14.55
CA ALA A 219 10.87 -32.56 -13.86
C ALA A 219 9.73 -32.17 -14.81
N LEU A 220 9.93 -31.17 -15.68
CA LEU A 220 8.96 -30.79 -16.71
C LEU A 220 8.61 -31.95 -17.66
N LYS A 221 9.60 -32.79 -18.01
CA LYS A 221 9.45 -33.90 -18.94
C LYS A 221 8.63 -35.07 -18.38
N TYR A 222 8.72 -35.34 -17.07
CA TYR A 222 8.13 -36.53 -16.45
C TYR A 222 6.96 -36.25 -15.49
N ALA A 223 6.83 -35.02 -14.97
CA ALA A 223 5.69 -34.64 -14.12
C ALA A 223 4.38 -34.54 -14.92
N GLY A 224 3.25 -34.68 -14.23
CA GLY A 224 1.92 -34.50 -14.83
C GLY A 224 1.76 -33.12 -15.46
N SER A 225 0.93 -33.01 -16.51
CA SER A 225 0.73 -31.76 -17.26
C SER A 225 0.24 -30.58 -16.40
N ASN A 226 -0.47 -30.90 -15.31
CA ASN A 226 -1.02 -29.93 -14.35
C ASN A 226 -0.11 -29.70 -13.13
N THR A 227 0.93 -30.53 -12.96
CA THR A 227 1.81 -30.50 -11.78
C THR A 227 2.65 -29.22 -11.76
N ARG A 228 2.66 -28.54 -10.61
CA ARG A 228 3.47 -27.35 -10.34
C ARG A 228 4.91 -27.75 -9.99
N LEU A 229 5.89 -27.01 -10.51
CA LEU A 229 7.32 -27.24 -10.26
C LEU A 229 7.86 -26.05 -9.46
N ALA A 230 8.17 -26.28 -8.19
CA ALA A 230 8.54 -25.23 -7.26
C ALA A 230 10.06 -25.16 -7.06
N ILE A 231 10.56 -23.92 -6.98
CA ILE A 231 11.69 -23.59 -6.11
C ILE A 231 11.12 -23.31 -4.73
N ASN A 232 11.69 -23.91 -3.69
CA ASN A 232 11.18 -23.84 -2.31
C ASN A 232 12.29 -23.36 -1.39
N ASP A 233 12.06 -22.29 -0.62
CA ASP A 233 13.13 -21.66 0.18
C ASP A 233 12.57 -20.91 1.41
N TYR A 234 13.30 -20.95 2.53
CA TYR A 234 12.94 -20.34 3.81
C TYR A 234 13.39 -18.88 3.91
N ASN A 235 12.90 -18.19 4.95
CA ASN A 235 13.08 -16.74 5.12
C ASN A 235 12.60 -15.92 3.91
N THR A 236 11.58 -16.41 3.21
CA THR A 236 10.99 -15.76 2.03
C THR A 236 9.63 -15.13 2.34
N GLY A 237 9.16 -14.25 1.45
CA GLY A 237 7.82 -13.68 1.49
C GLY A 237 7.76 -12.22 1.95
N ALA A 238 8.84 -11.70 2.53
CA ALA A 238 9.02 -10.28 2.81
C ALA A 238 9.44 -9.48 1.55
N GLN A 239 9.60 -8.16 1.68
CA GLN A 239 10.13 -7.30 0.61
C GLN A 239 11.66 -7.18 0.76
N ASP A 240 12.37 -8.29 0.57
CA ASP A 240 13.80 -8.42 0.89
C ASP A 240 14.64 -9.08 -0.21
N ALA A 241 15.95 -9.09 0.00
CA ALA A 241 16.93 -9.64 -0.92
C ALA A 241 16.80 -11.15 -1.11
N LYS A 242 16.40 -11.89 -0.06
CA LYS A 242 16.18 -13.35 -0.11
C LYS A 242 15.04 -13.66 -1.08
N THR A 243 13.89 -12.98 -0.93
CA THR A 243 12.73 -13.16 -1.79
C THR A 243 12.99 -12.68 -3.22
N ALA A 244 13.69 -11.55 -3.40
CA ALA A 244 14.11 -11.07 -4.71
C ALA A 244 15.04 -12.06 -5.43
N CYS A 245 15.98 -12.68 -4.72
CA CYS A 245 16.86 -13.70 -5.26
C CYS A 245 16.10 -14.96 -5.71
N VAL A 246 15.10 -15.43 -4.95
CA VAL A 246 14.25 -16.56 -5.37
C VAL A 246 13.52 -16.25 -6.68
N PHE A 247 13.04 -15.01 -6.87
CA PHE A 247 12.42 -14.59 -8.13
C PHE A 247 13.43 -14.49 -9.28
N ALA A 248 14.67 -14.08 -9.01
CA ALA A 248 15.74 -14.10 -10.01
C ALA A 248 16.06 -15.53 -10.48
N VAL A 249 16.12 -16.51 -9.57
CA VAL A 249 16.31 -17.92 -9.91
C VAL A 249 15.08 -18.48 -10.66
N LEU A 250 13.86 -18.12 -10.26
CA LEU A 250 12.63 -18.49 -10.98
C LEU A 250 12.64 -18.01 -12.45
N ALA A 251 13.07 -16.77 -12.68
CA ALA A 251 13.18 -16.20 -14.02
C ALA A 251 14.29 -16.86 -14.86
N ASP A 252 15.42 -17.21 -14.22
CA ASP A 252 16.50 -17.96 -14.86
C ASP A 252 16.06 -19.39 -15.25
N ILE A 253 15.31 -20.09 -14.40
CA ILE A 253 14.70 -21.39 -14.73
C ILE A 253 13.76 -21.25 -15.93
N ASN A 254 12.94 -20.21 -16.00
CA ASN A 254 12.06 -19.98 -17.14
C ASN A 254 12.86 -19.77 -18.44
N ALA A 255 13.91 -18.94 -18.39
CA ALA A 255 14.72 -18.60 -19.56
C ALA A 255 15.60 -19.76 -20.05
N ASN A 256 16.24 -20.50 -19.14
CA ASN A 256 17.33 -21.43 -19.46
C ASN A 256 16.97 -22.91 -19.30
N ALA A 257 16.02 -23.27 -18.42
CA ALA A 257 15.50 -24.64 -18.32
C ALA A 257 14.26 -24.89 -19.22
N GLY A 258 13.73 -23.84 -19.85
CA GLY A 258 12.58 -23.92 -20.76
C GLY A 258 11.24 -24.21 -20.07
N VAL A 259 11.14 -24.04 -18.74
CA VAL A 259 9.90 -24.29 -18.00
C VAL A 259 9.00 -23.06 -18.06
N PRO A 260 7.80 -23.12 -18.65
CA PRO A 260 6.92 -21.95 -18.75
C PRO A 260 6.40 -21.54 -17.37
N TYR A 261 6.22 -20.24 -17.12
CA TYR A 261 5.76 -19.75 -15.81
C TYR A 261 4.46 -20.40 -15.33
N ASN A 262 3.53 -20.74 -16.23
CA ASN A 262 2.28 -21.44 -15.87
C ASN A 262 2.47 -22.89 -15.37
N ARG A 263 3.71 -23.41 -15.37
CA ARG A 263 4.14 -24.65 -14.70
C ARG A 263 5.02 -24.39 -13.48
N LEU A 264 5.61 -23.20 -13.35
CA LEU A 264 6.48 -22.82 -12.24
C LEU A 264 5.69 -22.35 -11.01
N ALA A 265 6.34 -22.48 -9.86
CA ALA A 265 5.86 -21.96 -8.59
C ALA A 265 7.02 -21.49 -7.70
N VAL A 266 6.70 -20.64 -6.72
CA VAL A 266 7.56 -20.39 -5.56
C VAL A 266 6.89 -20.97 -4.33
N GLY A 267 7.60 -21.86 -3.65
CA GLY A 267 7.29 -22.35 -2.31
C GLY A 267 7.92 -21.42 -1.27
N PHE A 268 7.07 -20.82 -0.46
CA PHE A 268 7.47 -19.96 0.66
C PHE A 268 7.51 -20.82 1.94
N GLN A 269 8.67 -21.41 2.24
CA GLN A 269 8.86 -22.09 3.52
C GLN A 269 8.81 -21.02 4.62
N SER A 270 7.88 -21.20 5.54
CA SER A 270 7.40 -20.17 6.46
C SER A 270 7.60 -20.60 7.91
N HIS A 271 8.77 -21.16 8.23
CA HIS A 271 9.22 -21.39 9.61
C HIS A 271 9.46 -20.04 10.30
N VAL A 272 8.45 -19.54 10.99
CA VAL A 272 8.44 -18.17 11.52
C VAL A 272 8.32 -18.14 13.04
N SER A 273 8.44 -16.96 13.62
CA SER A 273 8.21 -16.73 15.05
C SER A 273 7.22 -15.61 15.27
N SER A 274 6.64 -15.52 16.47
CA SER A 274 5.77 -14.40 16.87
C SER A 274 6.40 -13.00 16.73
N THR A 275 7.72 -12.92 16.53
CA THR A 275 8.49 -11.67 16.39
C THR A 275 9.19 -11.51 15.03
N GLY A 276 9.10 -12.51 14.14
CA GLY A 276 9.78 -12.50 12.85
C GLY A 276 9.01 -13.35 11.85
N PHE A 277 8.21 -12.68 11.02
CA PHE A 277 7.36 -13.25 9.98
C PHE A 277 7.10 -12.19 8.88
N ALA A 278 6.72 -12.62 7.68
CA ALA A 278 6.34 -11.70 6.60
C ALA A 278 4.93 -11.15 6.83
N SER A 279 4.72 -9.85 6.57
CA SER A 279 3.38 -9.26 6.71
C SER A 279 2.44 -9.76 5.61
N LYS A 280 1.12 -9.81 5.89
CA LYS A 280 0.09 -10.13 4.88
C LYS A 280 0.23 -9.25 3.63
N ALA A 281 0.53 -7.96 3.80
CA ALA A 281 0.76 -7.05 2.68
C ALA A 281 1.98 -7.43 1.83
N ALA A 282 3.10 -7.83 2.46
CA ALA A 282 4.29 -8.28 1.74
C ALA A 282 4.05 -9.58 0.97
N LEU A 283 3.33 -10.54 1.57
CA LEU A 283 2.91 -11.78 0.92
C LEU A 283 2.00 -11.49 -0.28
N VAL A 284 0.94 -10.69 -0.12
CA VAL A 284 0.02 -10.31 -1.20
C VAL A 284 0.76 -9.61 -2.34
N ALA A 285 1.67 -8.69 -2.05
CA ALA A 285 2.48 -8.01 -3.06
C ALA A 285 3.39 -8.99 -3.83
N ASN A 286 4.02 -9.95 -3.13
CA ASN A 286 4.86 -10.97 -3.78
C ASN A 286 4.04 -11.99 -4.58
N PHE A 287 2.84 -12.36 -4.13
CA PHE A 287 1.93 -13.24 -4.87
C PHE A 287 1.43 -12.55 -6.14
N ALA A 288 1.13 -11.25 -6.09
CA ALA A 288 0.77 -10.44 -7.25
C ALA A 288 1.93 -10.34 -8.28
N LYS A 289 3.18 -10.16 -7.84
CA LYS A 289 4.36 -10.22 -8.72
C LYS A 289 4.45 -11.57 -9.46
N LEU A 290 4.24 -12.68 -8.76
CA LEU A 290 4.20 -14.02 -9.36
C LEU A 290 3.00 -14.19 -10.32
N ALA A 291 1.84 -13.65 -9.98
CA ALA A 291 0.65 -13.68 -10.82
C ALA A 291 0.88 -12.96 -12.16
N ASN A 292 1.56 -11.82 -12.13
CA ASN A 292 1.94 -11.05 -13.33
C ASN A 292 2.90 -11.81 -14.26
N LEU A 293 3.73 -12.71 -13.71
CA LEU A 293 4.54 -13.65 -14.50
C LEU A 293 3.74 -14.87 -15.00
N GLY A 294 2.56 -15.13 -14.42
CA GLY A 294 1.78 -16.35 -14.62
C GLY A 294 2.23 -17.54 -13.76
N ALA A 295 3.07 -17.32 -12.75
CA ALA A 295 3.57 -18.32 -11.82
C ALA A 295 2.68 -18.48 -10.58
N ALA A 296 2.70 -19.67 -9.98
CA ALA A 296 1.96 -19.93 -8.74
C ALA A 296 2.75 -19.52 -7.49
N ALA A 297 2.02 -19.12 -6.45
CA ALA A 297 2.56 -18.97 -5.09
C ALA A 297 2.04 -20.15 -4.23
N LEU A 298 2.88 -20.71 -3.37
CA LEU A 298 2.53 -21.82 -2.49
C LEU A 298 3.07 -21.50 -1.08
N ILE A 299 2.25 -21.58 -0.04
CA ILE A 299 2.76 -21.61 1.35
C ILE A 299 3.06 -23.08 1.66
N THR A 300 4.33 -23.42 1.83
CA THR A 300 4.80 -24.81 1.76
C THR A 300 5.15 -25.42 3.09
N GLU A 301 5.60 -24.62 4.07
CA GLU A 301 6.09 -25.12 5.35
C GLU A 301 5.81 -24.06 6.44
N LEU A 302 4.54 -23.85 6.82
CA LEU A 302 4.20 -22.88 7.88
C LEU A 302 4.18 -23.56 9.25
N ASP A 303 5.07 -23.12 10.13
CA ASP A 303 5.01 -23.31 11.58
C ASP A 303 5.39 -21.99 12.28
N ILE A 304 4.93 -21.78 13.52
CA ILE A 304 5.05 -20.48 14.19
C ILE A 304 5.51 -20.65 15.63
N SER A 305 6.82 -20.54 15.87
CA SER A 305 7.38 -20.54 17.24
C SER A 305 6.81 -19.39 18.08
N ILE A 306 6.29 -19.74 19.27
CA ILE A 306 5.85 -18.81 20.30
C ILE A 306 6.63 -19.02 21.61
N PRO A 307 6.91 -17.96 22.39
CA PRO A 307 7.76 -18.05 23.58
C PRO A 307 7.11 -18.77 24.78
N SER A 308 5.80 -19.02 24.72
CA SER A 308 5.06 -19.92 25.63
C SER A 308 3.62 -20.09 25.14
N SER A 309 2.95 -21.17 25.55
CA SER A 309 1.50 -21.41 25.35
C SER A 309 0.59 -20.54 26.25
N SER A 310 1.00 -19.29 26.50
CA SER A 310 0.11 -18.31 27.14
C SER A 310 -0.99 -17.88 26.17
N SER A 311 -2.20 -17.63 26.67
CA SER A 311 -3.36 -17.28 25.82
C SER A 311 -3.09 -16.09 24.90
N GLY A 312 -2.31 -15.08 25.33
CA GLY A 312 -1.93 -13.96 24.47
C GLY A 312 -1.03 -14.37 23.30
N ASN A 313 -0.09 -15.29 23.53
CA ASN A 313 0.81 -15.80 22.50
C ASN A 313 0.09 -16.70 21.50
N GLU A 314 -0.75 -17.63 21.96
CA GLU A 314 -1.55 -18.50 21.08
C GLU A 314 -2.54 -17.69 20.22
N ARG A 315 -3.05 -16.58 20.74
CA ARG A 315 -3.91 -15.66 19.97
C ARG A 315 -3.14 -14.83 18.94
N LEU A 316 -1.90 -14.42 19.25
CA LEU A 316 -1.00 -13.83 18.25
C LEU A 316 -0.64 -14.86 17.18
N GLN A 317 -0.35 -16.10 17.58
CA GLN A 317 -0.11 -17.22 16.66
C GLN A 317 -1.29 -17.40 15.69
N ALA A 318 -2.52 -17.48 16.22
CA ALA A 318 -3.74 -17.60 15.44
C ALA A 318 -3.93 -16.47 14.42
N ALA A 319 -3.53 -15.25 14.79
CA ALA A 319 -3.59 -14.10 13.89
C ALA A 319 -2.58 -14.18 12.75
N ILE A 320 -1.35 -14.66 13.00
CA ILE A 320 -0.33 -14.86 11.96
C ILE A 320 -0.77 -15.98 11.00
N TRP A 321 -1.28 -17.11 11.53
CA TRP A 321 -1.89 -18.18 10.73
C TRP A 321 -3.03 -17.65 9.83
N GLY A 322 -3.96 -16.87 10.41
CA GLY A 322 -5.06 -16.29 9.65
C GLY A 322 -4.62 -15.27 8.59
N ASP A 323 -3.55 -14.52 8.85
CA ASP A 323 -2.97 -13.55 7.91
C ASP A 323 -2.25 -14.21 6.73
N TYR A 324 -1.44 -15.24 6.98
CA TYR A 324 -0.82 -16.04 5.91
C TYR A 324 -1.89 -16.74 5.06
N LEU A 325 -2.91 -17.31 5.71
CA LEU A 325 -3.98 -18.03 5.03
C LEU A 325 -4.85 -17.11 4.17
N ASP A 326 -5.21 -15.92 4.67
CA ASP A 326 -5.92 -14.91 3.86
C ASP A 326 -5.10 -14.53 2.62
N ALA A 327 -3.78 -14.28 2.76
CA ALA A 327 -2.93 -13.94 1.62
C ALA A 327 -3.03 -14.99 0.49
N CYS A 328 -3.05 -16.28 0.83
CA CYS A 328 -3.21 -17.35 -0.15
C CYS A 328 -4.66 -17.54 -0.65
N LEU A 329 -5.66 -17.39 0.22
CA LEU A 329 -7.07 -17.56 -0.14
C LEU A 329 -7.53 -16.51 -1.16
N TYR A 330 -7.14 -15.24 -0.99
CA TYR A 330 -7.58 -14.15 -1.86
C TYR A 330 -6.64 -13.90 -3.06
N ALA A 331 -5.42 -14.42 -3.06
CA ALA A 331 -4.58 -14.45 -4.27
C ALA A 331 -5.13 -15.42 -5.33
N SER A 332 -5.19 -14.97 -6.58
CA SER A 332 -5.70 -15.77 -7.71
C SER A 332 -4.79 -16.92 -8.12
N ASN A 333 -3.50 -16.85 -7.78
CA ASN A 333 -2.46 -17.81 -8.15
C ASN A 333 -1.94 -18.65 -6.96
N CYS A 334 -2.54 -18.54 -5.78
CA CYS A 334 -2.18 -19.36 -4.61
C CYS A 334 -3.27 -20.40 -4.32
N HIS A 335 -2.92 -21.68 -4.42
CA HIS A 335 -3.86 -22.81 -4.30
C HIS A 335 -3.41 -23.87 -3.30
N GLU A 336 -2.27 -23.67 -2.65
CA GLU A 336 -1.65 -24.65 -1.77
C GLU A 336 -1.12 -23.98 -0.50
N PHE A 337 -1.43 -24.60 0.63
CA PHE A 337 -1.13 -24.09 1.95
C PHE A 337 -0.88 -25.25 2.91
N ILE A 338 0.37 -25.46 3.30
CA ILE A 338 0.82 -26.55 4.17
C ILE A 338 1.20 -26.02 5.55
N ASN A 339 0.64 -26.66 6.57
CA ASN A 339 1.11 -26.60 7.95
C ASN A 339 2.29 -27.57 8.11
N TRP A 340 3.43 -27.10 8.59
CA TRP A 340 4.54 -28.01 8.93
C TRP A 340 4.30 -28.58 10.33
N ASP A 341 4.32 -29.91 10.42
CA ASP A 341 4.03 -30.75 11.59
C ASP A 341 2.62 -30.63 12.16
N SER A 342 1.93 -31.76 12.27
CA SER A 342 0.51 -31.80 12.64
C SER A 342 0.23 -31.62 14.14
N ARG A 343 1.25 -31.68 15.00
CA ARG A 343 1.11 -31.68 16.47
C ARG A 343 2.37 -31.20 17.20
N ASP A 344 2.21 -30.44 18.28
CA ASP A 344 3.32 -29.77 18.99
C ASP A 344 4.37 -30.71 19.62
N ASP A 345 4.06 -31.99 19.91
CA ASP A 345 5.02 -33.01 20.37
C ASP A 345 5.79 -33.73 19.25
N MET A 346 5.35 -33.57 18.01
CA MET A 346 6.02 -34.12 16.84
C MET A 346 6.81 -33.06 16.08
N SER A 347 6.58 -31.78 16.37
CA SER A 347 7.24 -30.68 15.66
C SER A 347 8.75 -30.64 15.88
N TRP A 348 9.50 -30.42 14.80
CA TRP A 348 10.96 -30.23 14.84
C TRP A 348 11.39 -29.05 15.73
N LEU A 349 10.52 -28.05 15.91
CA LEU A 349 10.71 -26.93 16.85
C LEU A 349 10.68 -27.37 18.32
N GLY A 350 10.11 -28.53 18.63
CA GLY A 350 9.92 -29.06 19.97
C GLY A 350 8.76 -28.43 20.75
N THR A 351 8.21 -29.21 21.68
CA THR A 351 7.00 -28.88 22.50
C THR A 351 7.00 -27.49 23.13
N SER A 352 8.15 -26.98 23.58
CA SER A 352 8.26 -25.66 24.22
C SER A 352 7.94 -24.48 23.30
N ASN A 353 8.09 -24.65 21.98
CA ASN A 353 7.83 -23.63 20.98
C ASN A 353 6.38 -23.63 20.48
N ALA A 354 5.63 -24.72 20.76
CA ALA A 354 4.21 -24.89 20.44
C ALA A 354 3.86 -24.42 19.01
N GLY A 355 4.59 -24.88 17.98
CA GLY A 355 4.60 -24.29 16.65
C GLY A 355 3.37 -24.53 15.76
N THR A 356 2.57 -25.55 16.07
CA THR A 356 1.60 -26.15 15.14
C THR A 356 0.15 -25.73 15.42
N LEU A 357 -0.79 -26.20 14.60
CA LEU A 357 -2.24 -26.01 14.81
C LEU A 357 -2.84 -26.83 15.98
N PHE A 358 -2.16 -27.86 16.51
CA PHE A 358 -2.68 -28.77 17.54
C PHE A 358 -1.72 -28.95 18.71
N ASP A 359 -2.24 -28.97 19.95
CA ASP A 359 -1.44 -29.22 21.15
C ASP A 359 -0.86 -30.65 21.15
N SER A 360 0.09 -30.94 22.05
CA SER A 360 0.71 -32.26 22.19
C SER A 360 -0.25 -33.43 22.46
N ASN A 361 -1.52 -33.16 22.81
CA ASN A 361 -2.56 -34.18 23.01
C ASN A 361 -3.46 -34.36 21.78
N GLY A 362 -3.30 -33.54 20.75
CA GLY A 362 -4.10 -33.51 19.52
C GLY A 362 -5.34 -32.61 19.60
N ASN A 363 -5.44 -31.74 20.60
CA ASN A 363 -6.51 -30.77 20.71
C ASN A 363 -6.26 -29.58 19.75
N PRO A 364 -7.26 -29.07 19.02
CA PRO A 364 -7.08 -27.88 18.21
C PRO A 364 -6.79 -26.66 19.09
N LYS A 365 -5.75 -25.90 18.74
CA LYS A 365 -5.40 -24.62 19.39
C LYS A 365 -6.22 -23.46 18.82
N PRO A 366 -6.21 -22.25 19.43
CA PRO A 366 -6.85 -21.06 18.86
C PRO A 366 -6.55 -20.83 17.37
N ALA A 367 -5.34 -21.17 16.91
CA ALA A 367 -4.95 -21.10 15.51
C ALA A 367 -5.78 -22.01 14.58
N ALA A 368 -6.07 -23.25 14.98
CA ALA A 368 -6.89 -24.17 14.18
C ALA A 368 -8.34 -23.68 14.02
N TYR A 369 -8.90 -23.10 15.08
CA TYR A 369 -10.23 -22.49 15.03
C TYR A 369 -10.25 -21.24 14.15
N GLU A 370 -9.20 -20.40 14.20
CA GLU A 370 -9.11 -19.21 13.35
C GLU A 370 -8.94 -19.58 11.87
N VAL A 371 -8.09 -20.56 11.56
CA VAL A 371 -7.98 -21.16 10.22
C VAL A 371 -9.35 -21.65 9.72
N ALA A 372 -10.07 -22.41 10.54
CA ALA A 372 -11.42 -22.88 10.21
C ALA A 372 -12.39 -21.72 9.92
N ALA A 373 -12.31 -20.65 10.70
CA ALA A 373 -13.13 -19.46 10.54
C ALA A 373 -12.80 -18.68 9.25
N ARG A 374 -11.51 -18.50 8.92
CA ARG A 374 -11.04 -17.84 7.67
C ARG A 374 -11.48 -18.63 6.43
N LEU A 375 -11.34 -19.96 6.44
CA LEU A 375 -11.82 -20.83 5.36
C LEU A 375 -13.33 -20.73 5.16
N LYS A 376 -14.11 -20.79 6.26
CA LYS A 376 -15.57 -20.62 6.22
C LYS A 376 -15.98 -19.24 5.71
N ARG A 377 -15.27 -18.18 6.12
CA ARG A 377 -15.48 -16.80 5.64
C ARG A 377 -15.25 -16.70 4.13
N TYR A 378 -14.11 -17.19 3.63
CA TYR A 378 -13.82 -17.20 2.20
C TYR A 378 -14.85 -17.98 1.38
N ALA A 379 -15.24 -19.18 1.85
CA ALA A 379 -16.27 -20.00 1.21
C ALA A 379 -17.64 -19.30 1.11
N ALA A 380 -17.99 -18.44 2.07
CA ALA A 380 -19.20 -17.62 2.04
C ALA A 380 -19.13 -16.45 1.03
N GLY A 381 -17.96 -16.20 0.42
CA GLY A 381 -17.75 -15.09 -0.52
C GLY A 381 -17.58 -13.72 0.14
N GLU A 382 -17.35 -13.70 1.45
CA GLU A 382 -16.99 -12.52 2.22
C GLU A 382 -15.65 -11.91 1.78
N PRO A 383 -15.40 -10.61 2.01
CA PRO A 383 -14.11 -10.00 1.71
C PRO A 383 -13.02 -10.45 2.69
N MET A 384 -11.76 -10.33 2.23
CA MET A 384 -10.55 -10.52 3.02
C MET A 384 -10.62 -9.71 4.31
N LEU A 385 -9.91 -10.14 5.35
CA LEU A 385 -9.74 -9.34 6.57
C LEU A 385 -8.43 -8.57 6.48
N CYS A 386 -8.38 -7.40 7.12
CA CYS A 386 -7.13 -6.67 7.28
C CYS A 386 -6.15 -7.46 8.19
N ALA A 387 -4.89 -7.02 8.26
CA ALA A 387 -3.85 -7.77 8.97
C ALA A 387 -4.11 -7.80 10.49
N THR A 388 -4.24 -9.00 11.06
CA THR A 388 -4.53 -9.19 12.49
C THR A 388 -3.30 -9.33 13.37
N ALA A 389 -2.11 -9.64 12.82
CA ALA A 389 -0.92 -9.94 13.62
C ALA A 389 -0.02 -8.73 13.99
N LEU A 390 0.13 -7.72 13.11
CA LEU A 390 1.15 -6.65 13.27
C LEU A 390 0.66 -5.34 13.90
N GLY A 391 -0.60 -5.25 14.34
CA GLY A 391 -1.09 -4.07 15.06
C GLY A 391 -2.61 -3.86 14.93
N THR A 392 -3.32 -3.93 16.06
CA THR A 392 -4.77 -4.18 16.09
C THR A 392 -5.63 -3.00 16.54
N SER A 393 -5.25 -1.74 16.29
CA SER A 393 -6.16 -0.60 16.55
C SER A 393 -7.26 -0.40 15.52
N GLN A 394 -7.20 -1.12 14.38
CA GLN A 394 -8.06 -0.91 13.20
C GLN A 394 -8.81 -2.17 12.75
N CYS A 395 -8.26 -3.37 12.99
CA CYS A 395 -8.91 -4.63 12.63
C CYS A 395 -9.82 -5.16 13.73
N LYS A 396 -11.13 -4.94 13.57
CA LYS A 396 -12.17 -5.75 14.22
C LYS A 396 -12.73 -6.70 13.18
N ALA A 397 -12.62 -8.00 13.41
CA ALA A 397 -13.40 -8.97 12.65
C ALA A 397 -14.90 -8.72 12.89
N SER A 398 -15.74 -9.17 11.96
CA SER A 398 -17.19 -9.01 12.05
C SER A 398 -17.89 -10.33 11.76
N ALA A 399 -19.02 -10.56 12.43
CA ALA A 399 -19.85 -11.73 12.19
C ALA A 399 -20.44 -11.68 10.77
N PRO A 400 -20.52 -12.81 10.05
CA PRO A 400 -21.18 -12.85 8.75
C PRO A 400 -22.66 -12.54 8.91
N ALA A 401 -23.25 -11.84 7.94
CA ALA A 401 -24.64 -11.40 8.03
C ALA A 401 -25.61 -12.59 8.05
N GLY A 402 -26.19 -12.88 9.21
CA GLY A 402 -27.14 -13.98 9.38
C GLY A 402 -28.44 -13.73 8.62
N GLY A 403 -28.62 -14.42 7.50
CA GLY A 403 -29.88 -14.42 6.76
C GLY A 403 -31.02 -15.05 7.57
N SER A 404 -32.01 -14.25 7.94
CA SER A 404 -33.27 -14.69 8.54
C SER A 404 -34.43 -13.88 7.97
N SER A 405 -35.42 -14.59 7.42
CA SER A 405 -36.58 -14.01 6.74
C SER A 405 -37.80 -13.86 7.65
N THR A 406 -38.69 -12.92 7.29
CA THR A 406 -40.11 -12.75 7.71
C THR A 406 -40.42 -12.06 9.05
N GLY A 407 -41.41 -11.15 9.05
CA GLY A 407 -42.26 -10.89 10.23
C GLY A 407 -42.56 -9.44 10.68
N GLY A 408 -43.49 -8.73 10.02
CA GLY A 408 -44.61 -8.02 10.69
C GLY A 408 -44.44 -6.75 11.56
N SER A 409 -44.84 -5.61 10.96
CA SER A 409 -45.79 -4.59 11.48
C SER A 409 -45.54 -3.68 12.72
N SER A 410 -45.50 -2.37 12.40
CA SER A 410 -46.10 -1.19 13.08
C SER A 410 -45.44 -0.48 14.30
N PRO A 411 -45.66 0.86 14.47
CA PRO A 411 -44.89 1.71 15.38
C PRO A 411 -45.70 2.32 16.56
N SER A 412 -45.00 2.85 17.58
CA SER A 412 -45.59 3.74 18.60
C SER A 412 -44.59 4.76 19.16
N THR A 413 -45.06 5.98 19.42
CA THR A 413 -44.28 7.16 19.85
C THR A 413 -44.58 7.56 21.30
N SER A 414 -43.58 8.01 22.08
CA SER A 414 -43.80 8.94 23.21
C SER A 414 -42.51 9.61 23.76
N SER A 415 -42.68 10.87 24.14
CA SER A 415 -41.75 11.95 24.52
C SER A 415 -41.03 11.92 25.89
N ALA A 416 -39.71 12.21 25.87
CA ALA A 416 -39.00 13.37 26.50
C ALA A 416 -38.93 13.55 28.08
N PRO A 417 -38.16 14.52 28.65
CA PRO A 417 -36.95 14.26 29.47
C PRO A 417 -36.93 14.96 30.87
N PRO A 418 -35.82 14.96 31.68
CA PRO A 418 -34.80 16.06 31.59
C PRO A 418 -33.35 15.81 32.17
N THR A 419 -32.36 16.61 31.70
CA THR A 419 -31.11 17.11 32.39
C THR A 419 -30.05 16.13 32.99
N SER A 420 -28.71 16.38 32.98
CA SER A 420 -27.90 17.58 32.65
C SER A 420 -26.45 17.26 32.18
N THR A 421 -25.76 18.31 31.69
CA THR A 421 -24.28 18.56 31.70
C THR A 421 -23.29 17.64 30.94
N GLY A 422 -22.76 18.16 29.84
CA GLY A 422 -21.31 18.43 29.75
C GLY A 422 -20.37 17.35 29.18
N GLY A 423 -20.39 17.14 27.86
CA GLY A 423 -19.37 16.36 27.15
C GLY A 423 -19.68 16.22 25.67
N ALA A 424 -19.00 16.99 24.81
CA ALA A 424 -19.24 17.00 23.37
C ALA A 424 -18.50 15.85 22.66
N THR A 425 -19.03 14.63 22.78
CA THR A 425 -18.51 13.45 22.05
C THR A 425 -19.66 12.60 21.51
N ALA A 426 -20.20 12.96 20.34
CA ALA A 426 -21.04 12.06 19.53
C ALA A 426 -21.15 12.51 18.06
N ALA A 427 -20.66 11.68 17.15
CA ALA A 427 -21.45 11.20 16.02
C ALA A 427 -20.82 9.89 15.47
N HIS A 428 -21.56 8.79 15.57
CA HIS A 428 -21.20 7.51 14.94
C HIS A 428 -21.54 7.51 13.45
N TYR A 429 -20.59 7.11 12.59
CA TYR A 429 -20.81 6.33 11.36
C TYR A 429 -19.52 5.52 11.08
N GLY A 430 -19.52 4.31 10.53
CA GLY A 430 -20.65 3.50 10.11
C GLY A 430 -20.48 2.87 8.72
N GLN A 431 -19.46 2.02 8.55
CA GLN A 431 -19.18 1.13 7.40
C GLN A 431 -18.57 1.72 6.10
N CYS A 432 -17.64 0.92 5.55
CA CYS A 432 -17.30 0.73 4.12
C CYS A 432 -16.24 1.59 3.39
N GLY A 433 -15.23 2.13 4.09
CA GLY A 433 -13.92 2.35 3.44
C GLY A 433 -13.27 1.01 3.03
N GLY A 434 -12.69 0.95 1.83
CA GLY A 434 -12.05 -0.27 1.28
C GLY A 434 -10.76 -0.68 2.01
N GLN A 435 -10.45 -1.98 2.04
CA GLN A 435 -9.17 -2.44 2.60
C GLN A 435 -8.01 -2.12 1.66
N GLY A 436 -6.98 -1.44 2.20
CA GLY A 436 -5.80 -1.02 1.45
C GLY A 436 -5.79 0.47 1.10
N TRP A 437 -6.83 1.22 1.49
CA TRP A 437 -6.84 2.67 1.33
C TRP A 437 -6.07 3.38 2.44
N THR A 438 -5.31 4.40 2.05
CA THR A 438 -4.72 5.46 2.87
C THR A 438 -4.99 6.76 2.12
N GLY A 439 -5.22 7.86 2.83
CA GLY A 439 -5.51 9.18 2.23
C GLY A 439 -4.46 9.71 1.25
N PRO A 440 -4.78 10.82 0.55
CA PRO A 440 -4.14 11.35 -0.66
C PRO A 440 -2.63 11.09 -0.70
N THR A 441 -2.28 10.04 -1.43
CA THR A 441 -1.12 9.23 -1.09
C THR A 441 0.23 9.87 -1.42
N VAL A 442 0.90 10.44 -0.42
CA VAL A 442 2.37 10.48 -0.36
C VAL A 442 2.87 9.03 -0.20
N PRO A 443 3.61 8.46 -1.17
CA PRO A 443 4.01 7.05 -1.11
C PRO A 443 4.95 6.72 0.04
N ILE A 444 4.82 5.51 0.58
CA ILE A 444 5.73 4.94 1.58
C ILE A 444 6.74 4.06 0.84
N ILE A 445 7.94 4.58 0.61
CA ILE A 445 9.04 3.86 -0.05
C ILE A 445 10.02 3.39 1.02
N ASP A 446 10.37 2.10 0.99
CA ASP A 446 11.29 1.46 1.96
C ASP A 446 10.90 1.69 3.44
N GLY A 447 9.60 1.80 3.72
CA GLY A 447 9.05 2.08 5.06
C GLY A 447 9.12 3.56 5.49
N VAL A 448 9.53 4.46 4.60
CA VAL A 448 9.63 5.91 4.83
C VAL A 448 8.50 6.63 4.09
N LEU A 449 7.69 7.40 4.81
CA LEU A 449 6.68 8.30 4.24
C LEU A 449 7.39 9.39 3.44
N GLY A 450 7.08 9.51 2.15
CA GLY A 450 7.83 10.38 1.25
C GLY A 450 9.27 9.90 1.03
N GLY A 451 9.51 8.59 1.13
CA GLY A 451 10.82 7.96 0.95
C GLY A 451 11.38 8.14 -0.46
N VAL A 452 12.69 7.92 -0.61
CA VAL A 452 13.41 8.03 -1.89
C VAL A 452 13.90 6.65 -2.29
N PRO A 453 13.52 6.10 -3.45
CA PRO A 453 13.95 4.76 -3.89
C PRO A 453 15.48 4.64 -3.93
N GLY A 454 16.02 3.54 -3.38
CA GLY A 454 17.47 3.28 -3.33
C GLY A 454 18.18 3.21 -4.69
N THR A 455 17.42 3.01 -5.76
CA THR A 455 17.86 3.16 -7.16
C THR A 455 16.78 3.92 -7.93
N PRO A 456 17.10 5.04 -8.62
CA PRO A 456 16.12 5.68 -9.49
C PRO A 456 15.79 4.75 -10.67
N PRO A 457 14.51 4.59 -11.05
CA PRO A 457 14.14 3.76 -12.19
C PRO A 457 14.80 4.32 -13.47
N LEU A 458 15.51 3.47 -14.21
CA LEU A 458 16.23 3.82 -15.45
C LEU A 458 15.28 3.95 -16.66
N SER A 459 14.13 4.60 -16.45
CA SER A 459 12.88 4.54 -17.23
C SER A 459 12.14 3.20 -17.19
N LEU A 460 10.81 3.29 -17.19
CA LEU A 460 9.89 2.21 -17.54
C LEU A 460 8.80 2.80 -18.44
N LYS A 461 8.40 2.05 -19.46
CA LYS A 461 7.18 2.28 -20.22
C LYS A 461 6.08 1.43 -19.62
N ASP A 462 4.98 2.05 -19.21
CA ASP A 462 3.75 1.29 -18.95
C ASP A 462 3.18 0.75 -20.27
N ALA A 463 2.54 -0.42 -20.19
CA ALA A 463 1.92 -1.07 -21.33
C ALA A 463 0.61 -0.35 -21.70
N SER A 464 0.54 0.22 -22.90
CA SER A 464 -0.69 0.88 -23.40
C SER A 464 -1.84 -0.12 -23.52
N THR A 465 -3.00 0.21 -22.95
CA THR A 465 -4.18 -0.68 -22.92
C THR A 465 -5.09 -0.58 -24.14
N SER A 466 -5.18 0.57 -24.83
CA SER A 466 -5.91 0.66 -26.11
C SER A 466 -5.35 1.69 -27.13
N THR A 467 -6.20 2.35 -27.93
CA THR A 467 -5.98 2.41 -29.40
C THR A 467 -6.33 3.73 -30.12
N ALA A 468 -6.80 4.78 -29.44
CA ALA A 468 -7.15 6.04 -30.10
C ALA A 468 -5.89 6.81 -30.59
N ALA A 469 -5.95 7.39 -31.79
CA ALA A 469 -4.85 8.17 -32.34
C ALA A 469 -4.76 9.56 -31.69
N THR A 470 -3.70 9.80 -30.93
CA THR A 470 -3.33 11.12 -30.40
C THR A 470 -3.07 12.10 -31.54
N THR A 471 -3.61 13.31 -31.43
CA THR A 471 -3.40 14.39 -32.41
C THR A 471 -2.85 15.63 -31.68
N PRO A 472 -1.52 15.88 -31.72
CA PRO A 472 -0.90 16.99 -31.00
C PRO A 472 -1.64 18.30 -31.19
N GLY A 473 -1.95 18.98 -30.08
CA GLY A 473 -2.68 20.25 -30.11
C GLY A 473 -4.20 20.13 -30.26
N LYS A 474 -4.80 18.98 -29.91
CA LYS A 474 -6.25 18.74 -29.95
C LYS A 474 -6.80 18.20 -28.63
N LEU A 475 -8.11 18.37 -28.45
CA LEU A 475 -8.87 17.70 -27.40
C LEU A 475 -9.68 16.52 -27.96
N ARG A 476 -9.64 15.39 -27.25
CA ARG A 476 -10.56 14.25 -27.41
C ARG A 476 -11.51 14.27 -26.21
N VAL A 477 -12.82 14.36 -26.43
CA VAL A 477 -13.78 14.78 -25.38
C VAL A 477 -15.09 14.00 -25.44
N VAL A 478 -15.58 13.59 -24.27
CA VAL A 478 -16.96 13.18 -24.02
C VAL A 478 -17.69 14.33 -23.34
N GLU A 479 -18.78 14.79 -23.94
CA GLU A 479 -19.60 15.90 -23.43
C GLU A 479 -20.84 15.36 -22.71
N ASN A 480 -21.17 15.96 -21.56
CA ASN A 480 -22.40 15.69 -20.80
C ASN A 480 -22.63 14.20 -20.46
N SER A 481 -21.59 13.53 -19.95
CA SER A 481 -21.63 12.13 -19.52
C SER A 481 -22.70 11.81 -18.45
N GLY A 482 -23.26 12.84 -17.78
CA GLY A 482 -24.26 12.70 -16.73
C GLY A 482 -23.72 12.03 -15.47
N ILE A 483 -22.40 12.04 -15.29
CA ILE A 483 -21.71 11.58 -14.09
C ILE A 483 -21.53 12.78 -13.16
N CYS A 484 -21.65 12.57 -11.85
CA CYS A 484 -21.39 13.56 -10.79
C CYS A 484 -22.34 14.78 -10.79
N GLU A 485 -22.24 15.66 -11.78
CA GLU A 485 -23.13 16.80 -11.93
C GLU A 485 -24.46 16.37 -12.57
N THR A 486 -25.56 16.66 -11.86
CA THR A 486 -26.94 16.32 -12.27
C THR A 486 -27.87 17.55 -12.26
N THR A 487 -27.35 18.73 -11.95
CA THR A 487 -28.08 19.99 -12.00
C THR A 487 -28.49 20.32 -13.45
N PRO A 488 -29.79 20.51 -13.75
CA PRO A 488 -30.24 20.76 -15.12
C PRO A 488 -29.57 21.98 -15.77
N GLY A 489 -29.05 21.79 -16.99
CA GLY A 489 -28.41 22.85 -17.79
C GLY A 489 -26.93 23.11 -17.47
N VAL A 490 -26.33 22.43 -16.49
CA VAL A 490 -24.89 22.54 -16.22
C VAL A 490 -24.11 21.65 -17.19
N TYR A 491 -23.32 22.28 -18.06
CA TYR A 491 -22.47 21.59 -19.02
C TYR A 491 -21.26 20.94 -18.33
N GLN A 492 -20.93 19.71 -18.71
CA GLN A 492 -19.70 19.04 -18.30
C GLN A 492 -18.99 18.39 -19.49
N ALA A 493 -17.68 18.21 -19.37
CA ALA A 493 -16.87 17.56 -20.39
C ALA A 493 -15.65 16.87 -19.77
N SER A 494 -15.37 15.63 -20.18
CA SER A 494 -14.20 14.87 -19.75
C SER A 494 -13.43 14.34 -20.95
N GLY A 495 -12.12 14.10 -20.81
CA GLY A 495 -11.30 13.58 -21.89
C GLY A 495 -9.85 14.04 -21.82
N TYR A 496 -9.21 14.11 -22.98
CA TYR A 496 -7.76 14.28 -23.11
C TYR A 496 -7.40 15.53 -23.90
N GLY A 497 -6.35 16.23 -23.47
CA GLY A 497 -5.58 17.17 -24.29
C GLY A 497 -4.24 16.55 -24.71
N ASP A 498 -4.06 16.39 -26.02
CA ASP A 498 -2.91 15.69 -26.59
C ASP A 498 -1.72 16.64 -26.72
N LEU A 499 -0.75 16.53 -25.81
CA LEU A 499 0.46 17.37 -25.81
C LEU A 499 1.39 17.01 -26.98
N THR A 500 1.58 15.71 -27.20
CA THR A 500 2.43 15.15 -28.26
C THR A 500 1.77 13.94 -28.90
N SER A 501 2.48 13.24 -29.79
CA SER A 501 2.00 12.00 -30.40
C SER A 501 2.03 10.79 -29.45
N THR A 502 2.52 10.96 -28.23
CA THR A 502 2.59 9.90 -27.20
C THR A 502 2.01 10.33 -25.85
N GLU A 503 1.63 11.60 -25.66
CA GLU A 503 1.31 12.15 -24.34
C GLU A 503 -0.02 12.88 -24.31
N SER A 504 -0.84 12.52 -23.33
CA SER A 504 -2.22 13.00 -23.18
C SER A 504 -2.50 13.35 -21.71
N ILE A 505 -2.90 14.59 -21.46
CA ILE A 505 -3.36 15.04 -20.14
C ILE A 505 -4.87 14.87 -20.05
N TRP A 506 -5.33 14.09 -19.09
CA TRP A 506 -6.73 13.93 -18.74
C TRP A 506 -7.27 15.16 -18.00
N PHE A 507 -8.50 15.52 -18.31
CA PHE A 507 -9.24 16.56 -17.62
C PHE A 507 -10.71 16.18 -17.39
N TRP A 508 -11.30 16.78 -16.36
CA TRP A 508 -12.75 16.82 -16.15
C TRP A 508 -13.20 18.26 -15.87
N PHE A 509 -14.00 18.81 -16.77
CA PHE A 509 -14.57 20.15 -16.71
C PHE A 509 -16.02 20.12 -16.25
N PHE A 510 -16.36 21.02 -15.33
CA PHE A 510 -17.75 21.35 -14.97
C PHE A 510 -17.96 22.85 -15.07
N ALA A 511 -18.97 23.24 -15.85
CA ALA A 511 -19.39 24.64 -15.92
C ALA A 511 -19.92 25.12 -14.56
N SER A 512 -19.87 26.43 -14.33
CA SER A 512 -20.48 27.00 -13.14
C SER A 512 -22.00 26.81 -13.14
N ARG A 513 -22.57 26.46 -11.98
CA ARG A 513 -24.02 26.47 -11.76
C ARG A 513 -24.60 27.88 -11.82
N LYS A 514 -23.77 28.93 -11.72
CA LYS A 514 -24.18 30.34 -11.78
C LYS A 514 -23.37 31.06 -12.85
N ASN A 515 -24.07 31.62 -13.84
CA ASN A 515 -23.49 32.51 -14.87
C ASN A 515 -22.20 31.97 -15.54
N PRO A 516 -22.18 30.71 -16.05
CA PRO A 516 -20.95 30.03 -16.48
C PRO A 516 -20.12 30.80 -17.50
N ASP A 517 -20.73 31.55 -18.41
CA ASP A 517 -20.01 32.36 -19.41
C ASP A 517 -19.16 33.47 -18.78
N THR A 518 -19.52 33.96 -17.58
CA THR A 518 -18.81 35.05 -16.87
C THR A 518 -18.11 34.61 -15.60
N ALA A 519 -18.45 33.44 -15.05
CA ALA A 519 -17.82 32.90 -13.85
C ALA A 519 -16.32 32.64 -14.10
N PRO A 520 -15.44 32.79 -13.08
CA PRO A 520 -14.03 32.45 -13.20
C PRO A 520 -13.80 31.02 -13.70
N LEU A 521 -12.64 30.77 -14.31
CA LEU A 521 -12.15 29.42 -14.61
C LEU A 521 -11.14 29.03 -13.51
N ALA A 522 -11.48 28.02 -12.69
CA ALA A 522 -10.60 27.49 -11.66
C ALA A 522 -9.98 26.17 -12.12
N LEU A 523 -8.65 26.11 -12.14
CA LEU A 523 -7.89 24.88 -12.31
C LEU A 523 -7.68 24.26 -10.93
N TRP A 524 -7.90 22.95 -10.80
CA TRP A 524 -7.62 22.19 -9.58
C TRP A 524 -6.54 21.14 -9.81
N PHE A 525 -5.59 21.05 -8.88
CA PHE A 525 -4.52 20.06 -8.86
C PHE A 525 -4.30 19.48 -7.45
N ASN A 526 -4.54 18.18 -7.26
CA ASN A 526 -4.06 17.45 -6.08
C ASN A 526 -2.52 17.26 -6.14
N GLY A 527 -1.92 16.73 -5.06
CA GLY A 527 -0.47 16.66 -4.87
C GLY A 527 0.21 15.33 -5.21
N GLY A 528 0.71 14.64 -4.18
CA GLY A 528 1.51 13.41 -4.28
C GLY A 528 2.99 13.59 -3.95
N PRO A 529 3.87 13.98 -4.91
CA PRO A 529 3.60 14.25 -6.32
C PRO A 529 3.20 12.99 -7.09
N GLY A 530 2.25 13.11 -8.00
CA GLY A 530 1.77 12.01 -8.82
C GLY A 530 0.35 11.54 -8.51
N SER A 531 -0.39 12.28 -7.66
CA SER A 531 -1.76 11.96 -7.25
C SER A 531 -2.82 12.60 -8.16
N SER A 532 -3.90 11.87 -8.42
CA SER A 532 -4.97 12.26 -9.34
C SER A 532 -5.83 13.40 -8.81
N SER A 533 -6.18 14.34 -9.69
CA SER A 533 -7.13 15.42 -9.40
C SER A 533 -8.59 14.94 -9.31
N MET A 534 -8.83 13.64 -9.49
CA MET A 534 -10.13 13.01 -9.23
C MET A 534 -10.43 12.92 -7.72
N ILE A 535 -9.40 12.98 -6.86
CA ILE A 535 -9.52 13.14 -5.40
C ILE A 535 -10.38 14.38 -5.11
N GLY A 536 -9.93 15.56 -5.54
CA GLY A 536 -10.69 16.80 -5.30
C GLY A 536 -12.04 16.88 -6.00
N LEU A 537 -12.20 16.15 -7.10
CA LEU A 537 -13.49 16.04 -7.79
C LEU A 537 -14.49 15.25 -6.92
N PHE A 538 -14.14 14.06 -6.45
CA PHE A 538 -15.09 13.13 -5.84
C PHE A 538 -15.10 13.12 -4.31
N GLN A 539 -13.99 13.42 -3.63
CA GLN A 539 -13.91 13.42 -2.16
C GLN A 539 -14.13 14.84 -1.59
N GLU A 540 -13.50 15.85 -2.19
CA GLU A 540 -13.39 17.18 -1.58
C GLU A 540 -14.51 18.17 -1.94
N HIS A 541 -14.62 18.59 -3.20
CA HIS A 541 -15.35 19.83 -3.55
C HIS A 541 -15.92 19.88 -4.97
N GLY A 542 -15.80 18.81 -5.75
CA GLY A 542 -16.48 18.71 -7.04
C GLY A 542 -18.00 18.63 -6.90
N PRO A 543 -18.72 18.54 -8.04
CA PRO A 543 -20.17 18.69 -8.10
C PRO A 543 -20.95 17.67 -7.27
N CYS A 544 -20.31 16.56 -6.95
CA CYS A 544 -20.81 15.45 -6.15
C CYS A 544 -19.78 15.02 -5.10
N ARG A 545 -20.19 14.17 -4.16
CA ARG A 545 -19.31 13.47 -3.23
C ARG A 545 -19.52 11.96 -3.36
N ILE A 546 -18.44 11.20 -3.38
CA ILE A 546 -18.44 9.75 -3.21
C ILE A 546 -19.15 9.37 -1.91
N THR A 547 -19.94 8.29 -1.92
CA THR A 547 -20.55 7.75 -0.70
C THR A 547 -19.52 6.96 0.12
N ASN A 548 -19.67 6.93 1.44
CA ASN A 548 -18.72 6.25 2.34
C ASN A 548 -18.53 4.74 2.11
N ASP A 549 -19.36 4.14 1.25
CA ASP A 549 -19.26 2.75 0.81
C ASP A 549 -18.57 2.57 -0.56
N SER A 550 -18.01 3.65 -1.12
CA SER A 550 -17.37 3.73 -2.44
C SER A 550 -18.23 3.26 -3.62
N SER A 551 -19.56 3.14 -3.45
CA SER A 551 -20.44 2.53 -4.46
C SER A 551 -21.09 3.53 -5.41
N SER A 552 -21.26 4.78 -4.98
CA SER A 552 -22.05 5.79 -5.70
C SER A 552 -21.62 7.22 -5.34
N VAL A 553 -22.29 8.22 -5.93
CA VAL A 553 -22.07 9.63 -5.63
C VAL A 553 -23.38 10.36 -5.33
N THR A 554 -23.30 11.39 -4.48
CA THR A 554 -24.41 12.28 -4.11
C THR A 554 -24.10 13.72 -4.49
N LEU A 555 -25.09 14.51 -4.91
CA LEU A 555 -24.85 15.90 -5.33
C LEU A 555 -24.32 16.75 -4.16
N ASN A 556 -23.24 17.50 -4.39
CA ASN A 556 -22.58 18.33 -3.39
C ASN A 556 -23.17 19.75 -3.38
N PRO A 557 -23.92 20.15 -2.34
CA PRO A 557 -24.49 21.50 -2.26
C PRO A 557 -23.42 22.58 -2.03
N PHE A 558 -22.23 22.22 -1.54
CA PHE A 558 -21.11 23.13 -1.28
C PHE A 558 -20.00 23.04 -2.33
N SER A 559 -20.30 22.49 -3.51
CA SER A 559 -19.31 22.39 -4.59
C SER A 559 -18.78 23.76 -5.01
N TRP A 560 -17.49 23.80 -5.35
CA TRP A 560 -16.84 24.98 -5.91
C TRP A 560 -17.38 25.35 -7.30
N ASN A 561 -18.01 24.41 -8.03
CA ASN A 561 -18.69 24.76 -9.28
C ASN A 561 -19.98 25.58 -9.06
N ASN A 562 -20.40 25.85 -7.83
CA ASN A 562 -21.46 26.82 -7.54
C ASN A 562 -21.12 28.24 -8.04
N GLU A 563 -19.84 28.65 -8.00
CA GLU A 563 -19.39 30.03 -8.31
C GLU A 563 -18.31 30.12 -9.39
N ALA A 564 -17.71 28.98 -9.79
CA ALA A 564 -16.66 28.92 -10.81
C ALA A 564 -16.95 27.82 -11.85
N ASN A 565 -16.37 27.97 -13.04
CA ASN A 565 -16.16 26.84 -13.93
C ASN A 565 -14.92 26.10 -13.43
N VAL A 566 -15.00 24.81 -13.10
CA VAL A 566 -13.89 24.07 -12.49
C VAL A 566 -13.34 23.03 -13.45
N LEU A 567 -12.01 22.98 -13.57
CA LEU A 567 -11.26 22.06 -14.42
C LEU A 567 -10.30 21.24 -13.55
N TYR A 568 -10.66 19.99 -13.30
CA TYR A 568 -9.84 19.00 -12.60
C TYR A 568 -8.87 18.39 -13.60
N ILE A 569 -7.56 18.41 -13.34
CA ILE A 569 -6.54 18.01 -14.30
C ILE A 569 -5.60 16.98 -13.67
N ASP A 570 -5.57 15.77 -14.21
CA ASP A 570 -4.61 14.75 -13.78
C ASP A 570 -3.23 15.07 -14.35
N GLN A 571 -2.27 15.37 -13.49
CA GLN A 571 -0.94 15.78 -13.92
C GLN A 571 0.15 15.38 -12.92
N PRO A 572 1.39 15.14 -13.37
CA PRO A 572 1.85 15.11 -14.77
C PRO A 572 1.32 13.94 -15.62
N VAL A 573 1.86 13.77 -16.84
CA VAL A 573 1.65 12.57 -17.66
C VAL A 573 1.94 11.30 -16.83
N GLY A 574 1.00 10.34 -16.83
CA GLY A 574 1.04 9.11 -16.04
C GLY A 574 0.16 9.12 -14.78
N VAL A 575 -0.31 10.29 -14.33
CA VAL A 575 -1.16 10.42 -13.14
C VAL A 575 -2.61 10.10 -13.46
N GLY A 576 -3.32 9.38 -12.58
CA GLY A 576 -4.76 9.12 -12.73
C GLY A 576 -5.11 8.47 -14.06
N PHE A 577 -5.81 9.21 -14.91
CA PHE A 577 -6.13 8.80 -16.28
C PHE A 577 -5.17 9.34 -17.36
N SER A 578 -4.28 10.28 -17.04
CA SER A 578 -3.27 10.84 -17.96
C SER A 578 -2.23 9.80 -18.36
N HIS A 579 -1.83 9.76 -19.63
CA HIS A 579 -0.97 8.68 -20.15
C HIS A 579 0.06 9.16 -21.18
N GLY A 580 1.20 8.46 -21.22
CA GLY A 580 2.31 8.75 -22.15
C GLY A 580 3.70 8.54 -21.56
N ASP A 581 4.69 9.25 -22.10
CA ASP A 581 6.09 9.15 -21.68
C ASP A 581 6.33 9.81 -20.31
N LEU A 582 6.71 9.03 -19.30
CA LEU A 582 6.91 9.47 -17.91
C LEU A 582 8.24 10.24 -17.69
N LYS A 583 8.40 11.39 -18.35
CA LYS A 583 9.65 12.19 -18.35
C LYS A 583 9.63 13.46 -17.50
N VAL A 584 8.50 13.76 -16.87
CA VAL A 584 8.37 14.86 -15.89
C VAL A 584 8.88 14.39 -14.53
N GLY A 585 9.78 15.17 -13.92
CA GLY A 585 10.31 14.92 -12.58
C GLY A 585 10.54 16.20 -11.76
N THR A 586 9.98 17.34 -12.18
CA THR A 586 10.07 18.61 -11.44
C THR A 586 8.79 19.43 -11.65
N SER A 587 8.46 20.26 -10.68
CA SER A 587 7.34 21.20 -10.74
C SER A 587 7.48 22.20 -11.90
N GLN A 588 8.72 22.54 -12.27
CA GLN A 588 8.99 23.43 -13.41
C GLN A 588 8.71 22.78 -14.78
N GLN A 589 8.95 21.47 -14.93
CA GLN A 589 8.56 20.72 -16.14
C GLN A 589 7.04 20.58 -16.21
N ALA A 590 6.39 20.20 -15.11
CA ALA A 590 4.94 20.11 -15.02
C ALA A 590 4.24 21.45 -15.38
N ALA A 591 4.80 22.59 -14.94
CA ALA A 591 4.30 23.92 -15.30
C ALA A 591 4.28 24.18 -16.83
N SER A 592 5.28 23.66 -17.55
CA SER A 592 5.40 23.78 -19.01
C SER A 592 4.32 22.95 -19.72
N ASP A 593 4.09 21.72 -19.25
CA ASP A 593 3.10 20.81 -19.82
C ASP A 593 1.68 21.31 -19.55
N ILE A 594 1.40 21.81 -18.34
CA ILE A 594 0.11 22.40 -18.01
C ILE A 594 -0.14 23.72 -18.74
N TRP A 595 0.88 24.57 -18.95
CA TRP A 595 0.73 25.73 -19.82
C TRP A 595 0.35 25.31 -21.24
N THR A 596 1.03 24.29 -21.78
CA THR A 596 0.75 23.72 -23.11
C THR A 596 -0.67 23.16 -23.18
N PHE A 597 -1.09 22.36 -22.20
CA PHE A 597 -2.46 21.88 -22.07
C PHE A 597 -3.47 23.03 -22.08
N MET A 598 -3.21 24.12 -21.33
CA MET A 598 -4.10 25.29 -21.31
C MET A 598 -4.16 26.03 -22.66
N GLN A 599 -3.07 26.06 -23.44
CA GLN A 599 -3.11 26.57 -24.82
C GLN A 599 -4.03 25.72 -25.70
N ILE A 600 -3.98 24.39 -25.57
CA ILE A 600 -4.81 23.45 -26.33
C ILE A 600 -6.28 23.58 -25.91
N PHE A 601 -6.55 23.52 -24.60
CA PHE A 601 -7.89 23.60 -24.03
C PHE A 601 -8.60 24.89 -24.46
N LEU A 602 -7.96 26.04 -24.27
CA LEU A 602 -8.54 27.34 -24.63
C LEU A 602 -8.57 27.61 -26.15
N SER A 603 -7.87 26.82 -26.97
CA SER A 603 -7.97 26.90 -28.45
C SER A 603 -9.16 26.12 -29.01
N ASP A 604 -9.74 25.19 -28.24
CA ASP A 604 -10.91 24.43 -28.69
C ASP A 604 -12.17 25.30 -28.69
N SER A 605 -12.98 25.16 -29.75
CA SER A 605 -14.22 25.93 -29.96
C SER A 605 -15.23 25.84 -28.79
N ARG A 606 -15.19 24.77 -27.99
CA ARG A 606 -16.08 24.57 -26.84
C ARG A 606 -15.68 25.41 -25.63
N PHE A 607 -14.38 25.73 -25.51
CA PHE A 607 -13.80 26.37 -24.34
C PHE A 607 -13.17 27.74 -24.63
N THR A 608 -12.99 28.13 -25.90
CA THR A 608 -12.42 29.43 -26.30
C THR A 608 -13.14 30.64 -25.69
N LYS A 609 -14.45 30.52 -25.39
CA LYS A 609 -15.20 31.57 -24.67
C LYS A 609 -14.60 31.91 -23.30
N TYR A 610 -13.97 30.95 -22.61
CA TYR A 610 -13.37 31.13 -21.30
C TYR A 610 -12.01 31.86 -21.31
N GLN A 611 -11.42 32.16 -22.48
CA GLN A 611 -10.15 32.89 -22.59
C GLN A 611 -10.15 34.26 -21.87
N LYS A 612 -11.33 34.89 -21.76
CA LYS A 612 -11.50 36.21 -21.14
C LYS A 612 -11.78 36.15 -19.64
N ASN A 613 -12.14 34.97 -19.12
CA ASN A 613 -12.58 34.80 -17.75
C ASN A 613 -11.38 34.96 -16.80
N ASN A 614 -11.64 35.29 -15.54
CA ASN A 614 -10.57 35.31 -14.54
C ASN A 614 -10.10 33.86 -14.31
N LEU A 615 -8.81 33.59 -14.51
CA LEU A 615 -8.22 32.29 -14.24
C LEU A 615 -7.77 32.22 -12.77
N ALA A 616 -8.07 31.11 -12.13
CA ALA A 616 -7.58 30.75 -10.81
C ALA A 616 -6.82 29.42 -10.89
N ILE A 617 -5.75 29.30 -10.11
CA ILE A 617 -5.08 28.03 -9.81
C ILE A 617 -5.38 27.71 -8.35
N TRP A 618 -5.88 26.52 -8.08
CA TRP A 618 -6.07 25.99 -6.74
C TRP A 618 -5.36 24.64 -6.63
N THR A 619 -4.62 24.45 -5.56
CA THR A 619 -3.81 23.26 -5.33
C THR A 619 -3.82 22.87 -3.85
N GLU A 620 -3.44 21.62 -3.56
CA GLU A 620 -3.20 21.15 -2.19
C GLU A 620 -1.95 20.28 -2.06
N SER A 621 -1.45 20.05 -0.85
CA SER A 621 -0.39 19.06 -0.58
C SER A 621 0.94 19.42 -1.26
N TYR A 622 1.52 18.51 -2.05
CA TYR A 622 2.62 18.82 -2.97
C TYR A 622 2.29 19.96 -3.97
N GLY A 623 1.01 20.27 -4.13
CA GLY A 623 0.50 21.48 -4.75
C GLY A 623 1.05 22.81 -4.19
N GLY A 624 1.66 22.83 -3.00
CA GLY A 624 2.47 23.95 -2.53
C GLY A 624 3.73 24.22 -3.37
N HIS A 625 4.22 23.22 -4.12
CA HIS A 625 5.24 23.42 -5.16
C HIS A 625 4.59 23.76 -6.50
N TYR A 626 3.58 22.98 -6.92
CA TYR A 626 2.91 23.18 -8.22
C TYR A 626 2.28 24.57 -8.35
N GLY A 627 1.42 24.97 -7.40
CA GLY A 627 0.62 26.20 -7.49
C GLY A 627 1.48 27.46 -7.71
N PRO A 628 2.48 27.74 -6.86
CA PRO A 628 3.41 28.85 -7.04
C PRO A 628 4.19 28.79 -8.35
N THR A 629 4.82 27.65 -8.67
CA THR A 629 5.65 27.51 -9.87
C THR A 629 4.83 27.59 -11.16
N PHE A 630 3.60 27.05 -11.18
CA PHE A 630 2.69 27.13 -12.33
C PHE A 630 2.22 28.58 -12.53
N ALA A 631 1.82 29.26 -11.45
CA ALA A 631 1.40 30.66 -11.48
C ALA A 631 2.55 31.58 -11.96
N ALA A 632 3.76 31.42 -11.41
CA ALA A 632 4.95 32.17 -11.83
C ALA A 632 5.30 31.90 -13.30
N TYR A 633 5.26 30.63 -13.74
CA TYR A 633 5.48 30.27 -15.13
C TYR A 633 4.44 30.90 -16.07
N PHE A 634 3.14 30.86 -15.74
CA PHE A 634 2.09 31.46 -16.56
C PHE A 634 2.26 32.98 -16.69
N LEU A 635 2.63 33.67 -15.60
CA LEU A 635 2.97 35.10 -15.64
C LEU A 635 4.19 35.37 -16.55
N SER A 636 5.20 34.50 -16.53
CA SER A 636 6.36 34.61 -17.42
C SER A 636 6.00 34.41 -18.90
N GLN A 637 5.14 33.44 -19.22
CA GLN A 637 4.66 33.20 -20.58
C GLN A 637 3.79 34.36 -21.07
N ASN A 638 2.91 34.92 -20.21
CA ASN A 638 2.14 36.12 -20.53
C ASN A 638 3.04 37.31 -20.85
N ALA A 639 4.12 37.53 -20.08
CA ALA A 639 5.10 38.58 -20.36
C ALA A 639 5.88 38.32 -21.67
N ALA A 640 6.17 37.05 -21.98
CA ALA A 640 6.78 36.66 -23.26
C ALA A 640 5.85 36.89 -24.45
N ILE A 641 4.54 36.62 -24.32
CA ILE A 641 3.53 36.95 -25.34
C ILE A 641 3.41 38.48 -25.51
N ALA A 642 3.27 39.22 -24.41
CA ALA A 642 3.13 40.68 -24.43
C ALA A 642 4.36 41.41 -25.01
N SER A 643 5.55 40.81 -24.90
CA SER A 643 6.79 41.31 -25.52
C SER A 643 7.06 40.73 -26.92
N GLY A 644 6.15 39.92 -27.47
CA GLY A 644 6.28 39.33 -28.81
C GLY A 644 7.37 38.25 -28.95
N LYS A 645 7.90 37.72 -27.84
CA LYS A 645 8.92 36.65 -27.85
C LYS A 645 8.35 35.29 -28.21
N ILE A 646 7.09 35.04 -27.88
CA ILE A 646 6.34 33.82 -28.22
C ILE A 646 4.92 34.21 -28.66
N THR A 647 4.22 33.29 -29.34
CA THR A 647 2.79 33.43 -29.65
C THR A 647 2.00 32.46 -28.78
N GLY A 648 0.86 32.91 -28.25
CA GLY A 648 -0.03 32.09 -27.44
C GLY A 648 -1.24 32.89 -26.95
N ILE A 649 -2.17 32.19 -26.29
CA ILE A 649 -3.30 32.74 -25.55
C ILE A 649 -2.78 33.21 -24.18
N PRO A 650 -2.86 34.51 -23.85
CA PRO A 650 -2.55 35.01 -22.51
C PRO A 650 -3.52 34.44 -21.48
N LEU A 651 -2.99 33.87 -20.41
CA LEU A 651 -3.77 33.28 -19.32
C LEU A 651 -4.09 34.36 -18.28
N ASN A 652 -5.36 34.76 -18.17
CA ASN A 652 -5.80 35.87 -17.30
C ASN A 652 -5.80 35.49 -15.80
N LEU A 653 -4.64 35.11 -15.26
CA LEU A 653 -4.46 34.70 -13.87
C LEU A 653 -4.81 35.84 -12.90
N LYS A 654 -5.61 35.52 -11.88
CA LYS A 654 -6.08 36.44 -10.84
C LYS A 654 -6.05 35.85 -9.43
N VAL A 655 -6.15 34.53 -9.30
CA VAL A 655 -6.18 33.85 -8.00
C VAL A 655 -5.18 32.68 -7.96
N LEU A 656 -4.48 32.55 -6.83
CA LEU A 656 -3.75 31.35 -6.44
C LEU A 656 -4.26 30.90 -5.05
N GLY A 657 -4.76 29.67 -4.93
CA GLY A 657 -5.05 29.02 -3.66
C GLY A 657 -4.12 27.84 -3.44
N VAL A 658 -3.57 27.72 -2.23
CA VAL A 658 -2.73 26.61 -1.79
C VAL A 658 -3.25 26.08 -0.46
N GLY A 659 -3.79 24.86 -0.47
CA GLY A 659 -4.17 24.10 0.72
C GLY A 659 -3.01 23.28 1.26
N ASP A 660 -2.87 23.22 2.58
CA ASP A 660 -2.10 22.23 3.34
C ASP A 660 -0.78 21.86 2.62
N GLY A 661 0.04 22.89 2.33
CA GLY A 661 0.92 22.87 1.16
C GLY A 661 2.41 22.88 1.45
N LEU A 662 3.20 21.99 0.82
CA LEU A 662 4.66 22.01 0.89
C LEU A 662 5.24 23.10 -0.04
N THR A 663 5.79 24.18 0.52
CA THR A 663 6.27 25.35 -0.25
C THR A 663 7.71 25.74 0.10
N ASP A 664 8.06 25.77 1.39
CA ASP A 664 9.42 26.01 1.89
C ASP A 664 9.80 24.94 2.92
N PRO A 665 10.39 23.80 2.48
CA PRO A 665 10.80 22.72 3.37
C PRO A 665 11.75 23.18 4.50
N LEU A 666 12.60 24.18 4.27
CA LEU A 666 13.53 24.67 5.29
C LEU A 666 12.80 25.34 6.46
N THR A 667 11.66 25.96 6.17
CA THR A 667 10.82 26.64 7.17
C THR A 667 9.75 25.71 7.76
N GLN A 668 9.23 24.76 6.98
CA GLN A 668 8.12 23.89 7.38
C GLN A 668 8.52 22.68 8.24
N TYR A 669 9.71 22.08 8.04
CA TYR A 669 10.09 20.85 8.76
C TYR A 669 10.15 20.93 10.30
N PRO A 670 10.50 22.07 10.93
CA PRO A 670 10.31 22.28 12.37
C PRO A 670 8.86 22.15 12.85
N GLY A 671 7.89 22.34 11.95
CA GLY A 671 6.46 22.13 12.18
C GLY A 671 6.16 20.73 12.68
N TYR A 672 6.72 19.68 12.05
CA TYR A 672 6.53 18.29 12.48
C TYR A 672 6.93 18.07 13.95
N ILE A 673 8.08 18.60 14.36
CA ILE A 673 8.60 18.46 15.73
C ILE A 673 7.65 19.14 16.73
N THR A 674 7.12 20.30 16.34
CA THR A 674 6.20 21.11 17.14
C THR A 674 4.84 20.43 17.27
N TYR A 675 4.23 20.07 16.14
CA TYR A 675 2.90 19.49 16.04
C TYR A 675 2.82 18.09 16.66
N ALA A 676 3.83 17.23 16.44
CA ALA A 676 3.89 15.91 17.04
C ALA A 676 4.04 15.95 18.58
N ALA A 677 4.69 16.98 19.11
CA ALA A 677 4.80 17.22 20.55
C ALA A 677 3.52 17.86 21.14
N SER A 678 2.88 18.77 20.39
CA SER A 678 1.73 19.55 20.86
C SER A 678 0.91 20.10 19.69
N ASN A 679 -0.24 19.48 19.41
CA ASN A 679 -1.29 19.96 18.51
C ASN A 679 -2.63 20.11 19.28
N PRO A 680 -3.71 20.62 18.64
CA PRO A 680 -5.00 20.82 19.32
C PRO A 680 -5.70 19.55 19.83
N TYR A 681 -5.23 18.35 19.46
CA TYR A 681 -5.87 17.06 19.72
C TYR A 681 -5.14 16.26 20.80
N HIS A 682 -3.91 15.83 20.54
CA HIS A 682 -3.07 15.04 21.44
C HIS A 682 -1.64 14.89 20.90
N ALA A 683 -0.65 14.67 21.78
CA ALA A 683 0.72 14.39 21.36
C ALA A 683 0.79 13.04 20.61
N LEU A 684 1.52 13.02 19.48
CA LEU A 684 1.57 11.87 18.56
C LEU A 684 2.61 10.82 18.99
N VAL A 685 3.72 11.27 19.60
CA VAL A 685 4.86 10.43 19.98
C VAL A 685 5.47 10.82 21.33
N SER A 686 6.34 9.96 21.87
CA SER A 686 7.05 10.24 23.13
C SER A 686 8.08 11.36 23.00
N THR A 687 8.37 12.05 24.10
CA THR A 687 9.40 13.08 24.20
C THR A 687 10.80 12.61 23.77
N SER A 688 11.08 11.31 23.87
CA SER A 688 12.31 10.71 23.34
C SER A 688 12.39 10.68 21.81
N VAL A 689 11.26 10.52 21.10
CA VAL A 689 11.20 10.62 19.63
C VAL A 689 11.33 12.08 19.19
N ILE A 690 10.61 13.00 19.86
CA ILE A 690 10.77 14.46 19.67
C ILE A 690 12.23 14.88 19.81
N SER A 691 12.93 14.40 20.86
CA SER A 691 14.33 14.73 21.13
C SER A 691 15.29 14.21 20.05
N LYS A 692 15.04 13.01 19.52
CA LYS A 692 15.79 12.44 18.39
C LYS A 692 15.59 13.27 17.13
N ALA A 693 14.34 13.58 16.76
CA ALA A 693 14.04 14.38 15.57
C ALA A 693 14.65 15.79 15.66
N ASN A 694 14.62 16.43 16.84
CA ASN A 694 15.30 17.71 17.05
C ASN A 694 16.83 17.62 16.92
N SER A 695 17.46 16.51 17.33
CA SER A 695 18.89 16.26 17.10
C SER A 695 19.19 16.05 15.61
N SER A 696 18.35 15.29 14.90
CA SER A 696 18.42 15.10 13.45
C SER A 696 18.17 16.39 12.66
N TRP A 697 17.39 17.32 13.20
CA TRP A 697 17.21 18.67 12.64
C TRP A 697 18.45 19.56 12.82
N THR A 698 18.99 19.61 14.04
CA THR A 698 19.98 20.62 14.46
C THR A 698 21.45 20.23 14.29
N SER A 699 21.76 18.95 14.08
CA SER A 699 23.14 18.50 13.85
C SER A 699 23.77 19.13 12.60
N SER A 700 25.11 19.20 12.56
CA SER A 700 25.86 19.87 11.48
C SER A 700 25.71 19.22 10.10
N SER A 701 25.41 17.92 10.06
CA SER A 701 25.01 17.16 8.87
C SER A 701 23.51 16.83 8.85
N GLY A 702 22.73 17.44 9.74
CA GLY A 702 21.30 17.19 9.91
C GLY A 702 20.42 17.77 8.82
N CYS A 703 19.12 17.56 8.96
CA CYS A 703 18.13 17.91 7.95
C CYS A 703 18.19 19.41 7.57
N LYS A 704 18.32 20.31 8.55
CA LYS A 704 18.47 21.76 8.29
C LYS A 704 19.65 22.06 7.37
N ALA A 705 20.81 21.44 7.62
CA ALA A 705 22.02 21.65 6.82
C ALA A 705 21.84 21.09 5.40
N GLN A 706 21.19 19.93 5.25
CA GLN A 706 20.96 19.29 3.95
C GLN A 706 19.94 20.05 3.09
N ILE A 707 18.82 20.53 3.66
CA ILE A 707 17.87 21.39 2.92
C ILE A 707 18.56 22.73 2.56
N THR A 708 19.36 23.31 3.46
CA THR A 708 20.14 24.52 3.16
C THR A 708 21.11 24.28 1.99
N ALA A 709 21.76 23.12 1.91
CA ALA A 709 22.62 22.74 0.80
C ALA A 709 21.84 22.51 -0.52
N CYS A 710 20.62 21.99 -0.46
CA CYS A 710 19.72 21.91 -1.62
C CYS A 710 19.35 23.32 -2.14
N ASN A 711 18.88 24.20 -1.24
CA ASN A 711 18.46 25.55 -1.60
C ASN A 711 19.60 26.42 -2.15
N ASN A 712 20.84 26.21 -1.70
CA ASN A 712 22.02 26.94 -2.17
C ASN A 712 22.59 26.39 -3.49
N GLY A 713 21.73 26.11 -4.47
CA GLY A 713 22.12 25.59 -5.79
C GLY A 713 22.50 24.10 -5.81
N GLY A 714 21.95 23.31 -4.89
CA GLY A 714 22.21 21.88 -4.81
C GLY A 714 21.71 21.12 -6.05
N SER A 715 22.51 20.16 -6.50
CA SER A 715 22.14 19.24 -7.58
C SER A 715 21.00 18.30 -7.17
N ASN A 716 20.39 17.62 -8.13
CA ASN A 716 19.34 16.63 -7.91
C ASN A 716 19.70 15.62 -6.80
N SER A 717 20.93 15.09 -6.81
CA SER A 717 21.39 14.15 -5.78
C SER A 717 21.52 14.79 -4.40
N VAL A 718 21.86 16.08 -4.29
CA VAL A 718 21.92 16.79 -2.99
C VAL A 718 20.52 16.95 -2.40
N CYS A 719 19.56 17.40 -3.22
CA CYS A 719 18.17 17.59 -2.80
C CYS A 719 17.47 16.25 -2.50
N SER A 720 17.70 15.22 -3.32
CA SER A 720 17.16 13.88 -3.12
C SER A 720 17.71 13.21 -1.84
N LYS A 721 19.00 13.40 -1.53
CA LYS A 721 19.58 12.98 -0.24
C LYS A 721 18.99 13.73 0.95
N ALA A 722 18.74 15.03 0.81
CA ALA A 722 18.03 15.80 1.83
C ALA A 722 16.62 15.24 2.08
N GLN A 723 15.87 14.88 1.02
CA GLN A 723 14.56 14.25 1.13
C GLN A 723 14.64 12.94 1.91
N SER A 724 15.50 12.01 1.47
CA SER A 724 15.74 10.73 2.13
C SER A 724 16.07 10.90 3.61
N PHE A 725 17.04 11.76 3.95
CA PHE A 725 17.45 11.97 5.34
C PHE A 725 16.34 12.58 6.20
N CYS A 726 15.74 13.68 5.76
CA CYS A 726 14.72 14.39 6.53
C CYS A 726 13.46 13.55 6.71
N ASN A 727 13.05 12.80 5.68
CA ASN A 727 11.81 12.03 5.75
C ASN A 727 11.95 10.78 6.63
N ASN A 728 13.13 10.14 6.60
CA ASN A 728 13.45 9.01 7.47
C ASN A 728 13.68 9.43 8.94
N ASN A 729 14.19 10.64 9.21
CA ASN A 729 14.62 11.04 10.56
C ASN A 729 13.71 12.08 11.25
N ILE A 730 12.77 12.70 10.52
CA ILE A 730 11.84 13.71 11.05
C ILE A 730 10.40 13.34 10.67
N LEU A 731 10.02 13.40 9.38
CA LEU A 731 8.62 13.23 8.95
C LEU A 731 8.01 11.88 9.37
N SER A 732 8.63 10.76 9.00
CA SER A 732 8.03 9.43 9.27
C SER A 732 8.00 9.08 10.77
N PRO A 733 9.10 9.25 11.54
CA PRO A 733 9.10 8.85 12.96
C PRO A 733 8.18 9.68 13.85
N LEU A 734 7.86 10.92 13.47
CA LEU A 734 7.05 11.84 14.28
C LEU A 734 5.52 11.65 14.10
N ALA A 735 5.08 10.93 13.07
CA ALA A 735 3.66 10.58 12.87
C ALA A 735 3.14 9.61 13.95
N GLY A 736 3.99 8.75 14.49
CA GLY A 736 3.60 7.72 15.44
C GLY A 736 2.66 6.68 14.80
N ASN A 737 1.52 6.44 15.45
CA ASN A 737 0.50 5.49 14.99
C ASN A 737 -0.80 6.21 14.51
N PHE A 738 -0.70 7.51 14.23
CA PHE A 738 -1.83 8.34 13.83
C PHE A 738 -1.91 8.45 12.31
N ASP A 739 -3.10 8.72 11.79
CA ASP A 739 -3.24 9.01 10.36
C ASP A 739 -2.53 10.34 10.06
N VAL A 740 -1.80 10.38 8.95
CA VAL A 740 -0.93 11.51 8.62
C VAL A 740 -1.70 12.66 8.00
N TYR A 741 -2.90 12.40 7.47
CA TYR A 741 -3.82 13.39 6.90
C TYR A 741 -4.91 13.80 7.89
N TYR A 742 -5.18 13.00 8.93
CA TYR A 742 -6.16 13.30 9.98
C TYR A 742 -5.79 12.72 11.35
N VAL A 743 -5.01 13.46 12.15
CA VAL A 743 -4.50 12.96 13.44
C VAL A 743 -5.53 12.56 14.51
N PRO A 744 -6.80 13.03 14.51
CA PRO A 744 -7.81 12.51 15.43
C PRO A 744 -8.06 11.00 15.28
N THR A 745 -7.70 10.42 14.13
CA THR A 745 -7.82 8.99 13.81
C THR A 745 -6.44 8.30 13.84
N ARG A 746 -6.44 6.98 14.08
CA ARG A 746 -5.23 6.14 13.93
C ARG A 746 -5.13 5.59 12.52
N ASN A 747 -3.92 5.56 11.95
CA ASN A 747 -3.67 5.00 10.63
C ASN A 747 -4.15 3.52 10.53
N PRO A 748 -4.87 3.11 9.47
CA PRO A 748 -5.42 3.96 8.39
C PRO A 748 -6.73 4.66 8.77
N ASP A 749 -6.87 5.95 8.48
CA ASP A 749 -8.22 6.54 8.43
C ASP A 749 -8.97 5.96 7.22
N PRO A 750 -10.22 5.44 7.37
CA PRO A 750 -11.06 5.01 6.24
C PRO A 750 -11.81 6.16 5.54
N TYR A 751 -11.55 7.42 5.91
CA TYR A 751 -12.16 8.61 5.31
C TYR A 751 -11.11 9.63 4.82
N PRO A 752 -11.30 10.27 3.65
CA PRO A 752 -12.34 10.02 2.64
C PRO A 752 -12.35 8.59 2.06
N PRO A 753 -13.41 8.13 1.37
CA PRO A 753 -13.49 6.73 0.95
C PRO A 753 -12.80 6.51 -0.41
N ASP A 754 -12.22 5.32 -0.63
CA ASP A 754 -11.54 4.91 -1.87
C ASP A 754 -12.36 5.22 -3.13
N LEU A 755 -11.70 5.76 -4.16
CA LEU A 755 -12.31 6.06 -5.46
C LEU A 755 -12.10 4.96 -6.51
N THR A 756 -11.16 4.03 -6.29
CA THR A 756 -10.67 3.09 -7.31
C THR A 756 -11.80 2.28 -7.96
N ASN A 757 -12.69 1.71 -7.14
CA ASN A 757 -13.81 0.90 -7.63
C ASN A 757 -14.85 1.73 -8.39
N TYR A 758 -15.21 2.90 -7.83
CA TYR A 758 -16.18 3.79 -8.45
C TYR A 758 -15.67 4.31 -9.80
N LEU A 759 -14.46 4.87 -9.84
CA LEU A 759 -13.83 5.39 -11.07
C LEU A 759 -13.67 4.30 -12.14
N SER A 760 -13.25 3.09 -11.76
CA SER A 760 -13.19 1.95 -12.68
C SER A 760 -14.55 1.62 -13.31
N SER A 761 -15.65 1.75 -12.55
CA SER A 761 -17.00 1.48 -13.05
C SER A 761 -17.52 2.52 -14.06
N ILE A 762 -17.01 3.76 -14.02
CA ILE A 762 -17.47 4.87 -14.86
C ILE A 762 -16.48 5.30 -15.95
N ALA A 763 -15.22 4.82 -15.92
CA ALA A 763 -14.12 5.23 -16.80
C ALA A 763 -14.51 5.25 -18.29
N SER A 764 -15.11 4.17 -18.80
CA SER A 764 -15.55 4.06 -20.19
C SER A 764 -16.64 5.07 -20.58
N LYS A 765 -17.54 5.41 -19.65
CA LYS A 765 -18.60 6.42 -19.83
C LYS A 765 -18.06 7.85 -19.77
N ALA A 766 -16.96 8.06 -19.03
CA ALA A 766 -16.23 9.33 -19.00
C ALA A 766 -15.33 9.53 -20.24
N GLY A 767 -15.02 8.46 -20.98
CA GLY A 767 -14.09 8.49 -22.12
C GLY A 767 -12.62 8.30 -21.73
N ALA A 768 -12.34 7.73 -20.55
CA ALA A 768 -10.98 7.41 -20.13
C ALA A 768 -10.42 6.21 -20.92
N GLU A 769 -9.12 6.25 -21.18
CA GLU A 769 -8.40 5.28 -22.03
C GLU A 769 -7.49 4.34 -21.24
N THR A 770 -7.28 4.62 -19.95
CA THR A 770 -6.44 3.85 -19.03
C THR A 770 -7.22 3.46 -17.76
N THR A 771 -6.70 2.50 -17.02
CA THR A 771 -7.16 2.20 -15.66
C THR A 771 -6.70 3.30 -14.72
N TRP A 772 -7.62 3.89 -13.96
CA TRP A 772 -7.29 4.89 -12.96
C TRP A 772 -6.42 4.32 -11.82
N GLN A 773 -5.50 5.13 -11.33
CA GLN A 773 -4.74 4.90 -10.11
C GLN A 773 -4.72 6.19 -9.30
N GLU A 774 -4.88 6.12 -7.98
CA GLU A 774 -4.90 7.31 -7.12
C GLU A 774 -3.58 8.07 -7.20
N THR A 775 -2.45 7.38 -7.01
CA THR A 775 -1.10 7.94 -7.14
C THR A 775 -0.22 7.02 -7.98
N ASN A 776 0.51 7.61 -8.94
CA ASN A 776 1.49 6.88 -9.75
C ASN A 776 2.88 6.92 -9.09
N GLU A 777 3.33 5.79 -8.54
CA GLU A 777 4.63 5.66 -7.86
C GLU A 777 5.85 5.92 -8.78
N ASN A 778 5.73 5.70 -10.09
CA ASN A 778 6.80 6.03 -11.05
C ASN A 778 6.94 7.55 -11.22
N VAL A 779 5.82 8.26 -11.32
CA VAL A 779 5.80 9.74 -11.35
C VAL A 779 6.36 10.29 -10.04
N TYR A 780 5.92 9.77 -8.89
CA TYR A 780 6.49 10.11 -7.60
C TYR A 780 8.02 9.89 -7.56
N SER A 781 8.49 8.73 -8.03
CA SER A 781 9.91 8.36 -8.04
C SER A 781 10.75 9.31 -8.90
N ASN A 782 10.22 9.84 -10.00
CA ASN A 782 10.90 10.86 -10.80
C ASN A 782 11.15 12.15 -9.99
N PHE A 783 10.14 12.63 -9.25
CA PHE A 783 10.26 13.82 -8.39
C PHE A 783 11.19 13.58 -7.19
N ALA A 784 11.14 12.39 -6.59
CA ALA A 784 12.07 12.00 -5.52
C ALA A 784 13.53 11.92 -6.00
N ALA A 785 13.76 11.47 -7.24
CA ALA A 785 15.09 11.38 -7.86
C ALA A 785 15.70 12.76 -8.20
N THR A 786 14.87 13.76 -8.56
CA THR A 786 15.34 15.14 -8.72
C THR A 786 15.44 15.90 -7.39
N GLY A 787 14.85 15.35 -6.32
CA GLY A 787 14.75 15.97 -5.01
C GLY A 787 13.86 17.20 -4.98
N ASP A 788 12.88 17.30 -5.89
CA ASP A 788 12.02 18.48 -6.05
C ASP A 788 11.29 18.83 -4.73
N TRP A 789 10.92 17.81 -3.94
CA TRP A 789 10.40 17.89 -2.57
C TRP A 789 11.20 18.79 -1.60
N MET A 790 12.51 18.90 -1.80
CA MET A 790 13.39 19.69 -0.92
C MET A 790 13.80 21.04 -1.49
N ARG A 791 13.27 21.41 -2.65
CA ARG A 791 13.48 22.73 -3.27
C ARG A 791 12.54 23.75 -2.63
N ASN A 792 12.85 25.03 -2.81
CA ASN A 792 12.06 26.11 -2.23
C ASN A 792 11.23 26.82 -3.30
N SER A 793 9.90 26.67 -3.22
CA SER A 793 8.92 27.33 -4.10
C SER A 793 8.39 28.65 -3.52
N ARG A 794 8.83 29.05 -2.31
CA ARG A 794 8.50 30.36 -1.71
C ARG A 794 8.87 31.56 -2.60
N PRO A 795 10.00 31.59 -3.33
CA PRO A 795 10.31 32.71 -4.25
C PRO A 795 9.32 32.86 -5.41
N ASP A 796 8.77 31.75 -5.91
CA ASP A 796 7.69 31.78 -6.92
C ASP A 796 6.40 32.33 -6.29
N LEU A 797 6.06 31.88 -5.07
CA LEU A 797 4.89 32.36 -4.34
C LEU A 797 4.98 33.87 -4.06
N GLU A 798 6.14 34.35 -3.63
CA GLU A 798 6.44 35.77 -3.45
C GLU A 798 6.31 36.55 -4.77
N THR A 799 6.82 36.00 -5.87
CA THR A 799 6.71 36.60 -7.21
C THR A 799 5.25 36.74 -7.64
N VAL A 800 4.42 35.71 -7.41
CA VAL A 800 2.98 35.70 -7.73
C VAL A 800 2.21 36.72 -6.89
N ILE A 801 2.47 36.79 -5.58
CA ILE A 801 1.85 37.78 -4.67
C ILE A 801 2.26 39.21 -5.06
N ASN A 802 3.53 39.42 -5.40
CA ASN A 802 4.05 40.73 -5.80
C ASN A 802 3.54 41.16 -7.19
N ALA A 803 3.20 40.21 -8.07
CA ALA A 803 2.54 40.47 -9.36
C ALA A 803 1.05 40.88 -9.24
N GLY A 804 0.49 40.91 -8.02
CA GLY A 804 -0.89 41.33 -7.78
C GLY A 804 -1.94 40.23 -8.01
N VAL A 805 -1.54 38.96 -8.03
CA VAL A 805 -2.45 37.82 -7.98
C VAL A 805 -2.98 37.70 -6.54
N ARG A 806 -4.31 37.62 -6.37
CA ARG A 806 -4.92 37.35 -5.06
C ARG A 806 -4.52 35.95 -4.62
N THR A 807 -3.90 35.85 -3.45
CA THR A 807 -3.30 34.60 -3.00
C THR A 807 -3.86 34.21 -1.64
N ILE A 808 -4.29 32.96 -1.50
CA ILE A 808 -4.70 32.37 -0.23
C ILE A 808 -3.86 31.13 0.08
N VAL A 809 -3.39 31.04 1.32
CA VAL A 809 -2.90 29.79 1.90
C VAL A 809 -3.92 29.35 2.95
N TYR A 810 -4.32 28.09 2.94
CA TYR A 810 -5.26 27.53 3.91
C TYR A 810 -4.78 26.20 4.47
N ASP A 811 -5.07 25.93 5.76
CA ASP A 811 -4.72 24.66 6.40
C ASP A 811 -5.90 24.05 7.19
N GLY A 812 -5.96 22.73 7.22
CA GLY A 812 -6.68 21.95 8.23
C GLY A 812 -5.84 21.81 9.50
N ASP A 813 -6.38 22.19 10.66
CA ASP A 813 -5.60 22.08 11.91
C ASP A 813 -5.41 20.64 12.43
N ALA A 814 -6.10 19.66 11.84
CA ALA A 814 -5.97 18.23 12.08
C ALA A 814 -5.02 17.51 11.11
N ASP A 815 -4.45 18.22 10.12
CA ASP A 815 -3.41 17.67 9.26
C ASP A 815 -2.06 17.58 10.02
N TYR A 816 -1.36 16.46 9.85
CA TYR A 816 0.02 16.32 10.29
C TYR A 816 1.02 16.51 9.14
N ILE A 817 0.72 15.94 7.96
CA ILE A 817 1.71 15.79 6.89
C ILE A 817 2.13 17.15 6.31
N LEU A 818 1.24 18.15 6.29
CA LEU A 818 1.56 19.55 6.02
C LEU A 818 0.95 20.49 7.08
N ASN A 819 1.05 20.05 8.35
CA ASN A 819 0.55 20.76 9.53
C ASN A 819 0.69 22.29 9.53
N PHE A 820 -0.34 22.95 10.09
CA PHE A 820 -0.41 24.40 10.24
C PHE A 820 0.80 25.02 10.98
N ASN A 821 1.51 24.30 11.86
CA ASN A 821 2.69 24.85 12.53
C ASN A 821 3.83 25.11 11.53
N GLY A 822 4.01 24.23 10.56
CA GLY A 822 4.95 24.44 9.45
C GLY A 822 4.47 25.54 8.51
N VAL A 823 3.19 25.49 8.10
CA VAL A 823 2.64 26.43 7.10
C VAL A 823 2.52 27.86 7.65
N GLU A 824 2.06 28.06 8.89
CA GLU A 824 2.08 29.39 9.54
C GLU A 824 3.50 29.97 9.58
N ALA A 825 4.52 29.14 9.84
CA ALA A 825 5.92 29.57 9.82
C ALA A 825 6.41 29.94 8.40
N MET A 826 6.01 29.17 7.37
CA MET A 826 6.29 29.50 5.96
C MET A 826 5.67 30.84 5.56
N VAL A 827 4.42 31.07 5.96
CA VAL A 827 3.70 32.32 5.71
C VAL A 827 4.34 33.51 6.44
N ASP A 828 4.75 33.36 7.70
CA ASP A 828 5.48 34.41 8.45
C ASP A 828 6.88 34.72 7.86
N ALA A 829 7.46 33.76 7.13
CA ALA A 829 8.72 33.88 6.40
C ALA A 829 8.58 34.47 4.97
N LEU A 830 7.36 34.76 4.49
CA LEU A 830 7.15 35.41 3.20
C LEU A 830 7.70 36.85 3.20
N ASN A 831 8.38 37.21 2.11
CA ASN A 831 8.90 38.54 1.82
C ASN A 831 8.21 39.14 0.58
N THR A 832 7.09 39.82 0.83
CA THR A 832 6.20 40.40 -0.19
C THR A 832 5.88 41.85 0.14
N GLN A 833 5.26 42.55 -0.81
CA GLN A 833 4.66 43.87 -0.59
C GLN A 833 3.65 43.91 0.59
N PHE A 834 3.13 42.77 1.04
CA PHE A 834 2.18 42.67 2.15
C PHE A 834 2.80 42.21 3.48
N THR A 835 4.07 41.82 3.54
CA THR A 835 4.71 41.24 4.75
C THR A 835 4.61 42.17 5.97
N SER A 836 4.86 43.48 5.79
CA SER A 836 4.75 44.47 6.88
C SER A 836 3.31 44.62 7.38
N LEU A 837 2.31 44.48 6.50
CA LEU A 837 0.90 44.54 6.85
C LEU A 837 0.45 43.26 7.56
N TYR A 838 0.85 42.09 7.06
CA TYR A 838 0.52 40.78 7.64
C TYR A 838 1.04 40.64 9.08
N LYS A 839 2.28 41.10 9.33
CA LYS A 839 2.88 41.11 10.68
C LYS A 839 2.19 42.05 11.67
N GLN A 840 1.40 43.01 11.19
CA GLN A 840 0.56 43.88 12.03
C GLN A 840 -0.84 43.29 12.30
N GLN A 841 -1.26 42.24 11.57
CA GLN A 841 -2.57 41.63 11.77
C GLN A 841 -2.56 40.62 12.92
N ALA A 842 -3.51 40.77 13.84
CA ALA A 842 -3.93 39.69 14.72
C ALA A 842 -4.80 38.68 13.95
N PHE A 843 -4.80 37.42 14.41
CA PHE A 843 -5.76 36.43 13.93
C PHE A 843 -7.19 36.86 14.26
N GLN A 844 -8.04 36.90 13.23
CA GLN A 844 -9.47 37.11 13.37
C GLN A 844 -10.20 35.78 13.43
N THR A 845 -11.31 35.71 14.17
CA THR A 845 -12.13 34.49 14.23
C THR A 845 -12.88 34.29 12.91
N TYR A 846 -12.77 33.11 12.32
CA TYR A 846 -13.57 32.71 11.16
C TYR A 846 -14.88 32.06 11.62
N THR A 847 -15.99 32.66 11.22
CA THR A 847 -17.36 32.22 11.55
C THR A 847 -18.13 31.93 10.27
N VAL A 848 -18.77 30.77 10.23
CA VAL A 848 -19.59 30.28 9.13
C VAL A 848 -20.93 29.87 9.74
N ALA A 849 -22.03 30.41 9.21
CA ALA A 849 -23.38 30.17 9.74
C ALA A 849 -23.51 30.37 11.27
N GLY A 850 -22.83 31.39 11.81
CA GLY A 850 -22.80 31.69 13.26
C GLY A 850 -21.91 30.77 14.11
N GLN A 851 -21.28 29.75 13.52
CA GLN A 851 -20.34 28.87 14.22
C GLN A 851 -18.89 29.27 13.97
N ARG A 852 -18.12 29.49 15.04
CA ARG A 852 -16.65 29.62 14.98
C ARG A 852 -16.06 28.32 14.42
N THR A 853 -15.41 28.38 13.27
CA THR A 853 -14.87 27.21 12.56
C THR A 853 -13.43 27.36 12.11
N GLY A 854 -12.77 28.46 12.47
CA GLY A 854 -11.37 28.69 12.13
C GLY A 854 -10.86 30.04 12.63
N GLN A 855 -9.72 30.44 12.08
CA GLN A 855 -9.16 31.78 12.24
C GLN A 855 -8.39 32.20 10.99
N PHE A 856 -8.36 33.50 10.69
CA PHE A 856 -7.73 34.02 9.46
C PHE A 856 -6.97 35.33 9.68
N LYS A 857 -6.13 35.69 8.72
CA LYS A 857 -5.49 37.01 8.57
C LYS A 857 -5.62 37.47 7.12
N ASN A 858 -5.85 38.76 6.90
CA ASN A 858 -5.87 39.38 5.57
C ASN A 858 -4.81 40.48 5.49
N ALA A 859 -3.99 40.48 4.45
CA ALA A 859 -3.02 41.53 4.16
C ALA A 859 -3.09 41.92 2.68
N GLY A 860 -3.91 42.93 2.37
CA GLY A 860 -4.14 43.38 1.00
C GLY A 860 -4.80 42.28 0.15
N LEU A 861 -4.06 41.77 -0.84
CA LEU A 861 -4.49 40.66 -1.70
C LEU A 861 -4.03 39.28 -1.20
N PHE A 862 -3.28 39.21 -0.10
CA PHE A 862 -2.88 37.95 0.55
C PHE A 862 -3.82 37.60 1.71
N SER A 863 -4.13 36.32 1.86
CA SER A 863 -4.93 35.77 2.96
C SER A 863 -4.32 34.48 3.50
N TYR A 864 -4.38 34.29 4.81
CA TYR A 864 -4.13 33.01 5.46
C TYR A 864 -5.34 32.60 6.29
N ILE A 865 -5.71 31.32 6.29
CA ILE A 865 -6.79 30.79 7.12
C ILE A 865 -6.48 29.38 7.62
N ARG A 866 -6.75 29.15 8.90
CA ARG A 866 -6.75 27.81 9.51
C ARG A 866 -8.17 27.38 9.82
N ILE A 867 -8.60 26.24 9.31
CA ILE A 867 -9.93 25.66 9.51
C ILE A 867 -9.85 24.56 10.58
N PHE A 868 -10.69 24.65 11.59
CA PHE A 868 -10.67 23.76 12.75
C PHE A 868 -11.35 22.43 12.45
N GLY A 869 -10.77 21.32 12.91
CA GLY A 869 -11.32 19.97 12.77
C GLY A 869 -11.27 19.39 11.36
N ALA A 870 -10.61 20.09 10.43
CA ALA A 870 -10.34 19.60 9.08
C ALA A 870 -8.93 18.99 9.03
N GLY A 871 -8.80 17.84 8.35
CA GLY A 871 -7.52 17.29 7.93
C GLY A 871 -7.08 17.85 6.59
N HIS A 872 -6.12 17.15 5.97
CA HIS A 872 -5.40 17.55 4.76
C HIS A 872 -6.31 18.00 3.60
N GLU A 873 -7.29 17.15 3.24
CA GLU A 873 -8.36 17.48 2.28
C GLU A 873 -9.40 18.42 2.92
N VAL A 874 -9.04 19.67 3.23
CA VAL A 874 -9.90 20.61 3.98
C VAL A 874 -11.37 20.66 3.52
N PRO A 875 -11.70 20.66 2.21
CA PRO A 875 -13.10 20.67 1.74
C PRO A 875 -13.84 19.33 1.92
N ALA A 876 -13.14 18.22 2.17
CA ALA A 876 -13.73 16.93 2.53
C ALA A 876 -14.22 16.88 3.98
N TYR A 877 -13.79 17.78 4.87
CA TYR A 877 -14.17 17.76 6.29
C TYR A 877 -15.35 18.67 6.63
N LYS A 878 -15.85 18.52 7.88
CA LYS A 878 -16.87 19.37 8.49
C LYS A 878 -16.49 19.68 9.93
N PHE A 879 -17.02 20.76 10.48
CA PHE A 879 -16.79 21.14 11.87
C PHE A 879 -18.10 21.41 12.61
N GLY A 880 -18.29 20.78 13.77
CA GLY A 880 -19.48 20.97 14.61
C GLY A 880 -20.79 20.69 13.87
N SER A 881 -21.64 21.73 13.74
CA SER A 881 -22.94 21.68 13.07
C SER A 881 -22.90 21.98 11.56
N LEU A 882 -21.74 22.38 11.03
CA LEU A 882 -21.58 22.63 9.60
C LEU A 882 -21.63 21.34 8.78
N ALA A 883 -22.04 21.46 7.52
CA ALA A 883 -21.97 20.38 6.56
C ALA A 883 -20.56 20.24 5.93
N TYR A 884 -20.31 19.10 5.29
CA TYR A 884 -19.04 18.80 4.61
C TYR A 884 -18.68 19.83 3.55
N GLY A 885 -17.51 20.43 3.67
CA GLY A 885 -16.99 21.49 2.80
C GLY A 885 -17.68 22.85 2.95
N GLN A 886 -18.63 23.04 3.87
CA GLN A 886 -19.35 24.31 4.00
C GLN A 886 -18.42 25.48 4.38
N ALA A 887 -17.45 25.24 5.26
CA ALA A 887 -16.46 26.26 5.64
C ALA A 887 -15.50 26.59 4.48
N ALA A 888 -14.99 25.56 3.79
CA ALA A 888 -14.13 25.71 2.60
C ALA A 888 -14.88 26.42 1.45
N SER A 889 -16.17 26.18 1.28
CA SER A 889 -17.00 26.85 0.28
C SER A 889 -17.14 28.35 0.56
N GLN A 890 -17.37 28.78 1.81
CA GLN A 890 -17.40 30.23 2.13
C GLN A 890 -16.05 30.91 1.83
N MET A 891 -14.94 30.25 2.17
CA MET A 891 -13.59 30.71 1.86
C MET A 891 -13.38 30.86 0.34
N PHE A 892 -13.65 29.80 -0.41
CA PHE A 892 -13.53 29.79 -1.88
C PHE A 892 -14.39 30.88 -2.52
N ASN A 893 -15.67 30.97 -2.17
CA ASN A 893 -16.61 31.94 -2.74
C ASN A 893 -16.13 33.39 -2.53
N GLN A 894 -15.61 33.72 -1.34
CA GLN A 894 -15.06 35.05 -1.05
C GLN A 894 -13.83 35.36 -1.90
N ILE A 895 -12.85 34.44 -1.95
CA ILE A 895 -11.61 34.63 -2.72
C ILE A 895 -11.89 34.71 -4.23
N MET A 896 -12.78 33.87 -4.76
CA MET A 896 -13.16 33.87 -6.18
C MET A 896 -13.98 35.10 -6.58
N ALA A 897 -14.72 35.69 -5.64
CA ALA A 897 -15.33 37.01 -5.80
C ALA A 897 -14.32 38.18 -5.66
N ASN A 898 -13.02 37.90 -5.59
CA ASN A 898 -11.93 38.86 -5.33
C ASN A 898 -12.05 39.63 -4.00
N GLN A 899 -12.74 39.04 -3.02
CA GLN A 899 -12.91 39.60 -1.68
C GLN A 899 -11.81 39.08 -0.74
N SER A 900 -11.58 39.81 0.35
CA SER A 900 -10.77 39.31 1.46
C SER A 900 -11.64 38.53 2.44
N LEU A 901 -11.06 37.61 3.20
CA LEU A 901 -11.84 36.70 4.05
C LEU A 901 -12.65 37.43 5.11
N SER A 902 -13.87 36.97 5.35
CA SER A 902 -14.76 37.52 6.37
C SER A 902 -15.70 36.47 6.96
N SER A 903 -16.17 36.75 8.17
CA SER A 903 -17.15 35.96 8.91
C SER A 903 -18.59 36.33 8.51
N THR A 904 -19.50 35.36 8.55
CA THR A 904 -20.96 35.56 8.48
C THR A 904 -21.55 35.98 9.81
#